data_AF-A0A7X4FEM1-F1
#
_entry.id   AF-A0A7X4FEM1-F1
#
_cell.length_a   1.000
_cell.length_b   1.000
_cell.length_c   1.000
_cell.angle_alpha   90.00
_cell.angle_beta   90.00
_cell.angle_gamma   90.00
#
_symmetry.space_group_name_H-M   'P 1'
#
loop_
_entity.id
_entity.type
_entity.pdbx_description
1 polymer ?
#
loop_
_entity_poly.entity_id
_entity_poly.type
_entity_poly.pdbx_seq_one_letter_code
_entity_poly.pdbx_strand_id
1 'polypeptide(L)'
;NDTVRGIIFYFILLLPFSFFCERLLIGASSITARLSWFAAFFIFFFIVLRFVHPAFQLSNSPYIIFLAFVIMALGGVAMVIVVSKFGDEVRKMKQASAGTYEADVGRISATSAAIVLGISNLRKRPMRTGLTAITLTLLTFTTLSFTSVQTSLKFYKLPRDNEPSYQGALVRDRSWRGMQESVLNYLNSAFEGRADIVPRSWYLSQVRGERAYVNFSRVTEATADMGPKEIYVDFDVGITTGKDSFVNALLGLTPDEPKITGVDRYLMSGRWFKPGEEFVCLLPNDLAELVGIFPEDAGTAKIEMQGQIFTVIGILDSEMFNKFKDLDDEKLTPVDTVKEKDDLADAQDQDPRVVAAAPIETFTHLESTNVLVVPYEYIRDIGGVLASVAIANFRDESGQPKLNFVPDIEEFMARVSLTMFVGKDDGVTVYSSIGSTSLSGLGNLFIPILIAALIVLNTMMGAVYERFREISIYSSVGLAPNHIAALFLAEAGVFATLGAVMGYLIGQVLVLILYNEGLLGGLELNYSSLSAISATLIVMATVFLSALYPAKKAADMAVPDVTRKWEFPDPDGDRWVFDFPFTVGGAEVLGMYSYLTRVFESYGEGSVGDFVADHVKFWSEDHEGEPQYNIDLTAWLAPYDLGISQEVQLKAIPTGEHNIYKIEVVINRLSGDVASWKRINRGFLNVLRKRFLVWRTIPGDMKFNYAEDGRRVLSGEVAAIA
;
A
#
# COMPACT_ATOMS: atom_id res chain seq x y z
N ASN A 1 10.59 8.20 9.01
CA ASN A 1 9.22 8.24 8.46
C ASN A 1 8.23 7.27 9.15
N ASP A 2 8.70 6.32 9.96
CA ASP A 2 7.86 5.25 10.50
C ASP A 2 6.86 5.72 11.57
N THR A 3 7.23 6.73 12.38
CA THR A 3 6.36 7.31 13.40
C THR A 3 5.12 8.00 12.82
N VAL A 4 5.27 8.63 11.65
CA VAL A 4 4.17 9.27 10.92
C VAL A 4 3.24 8.22 10.31
N ARG A 5 3.78 7.10 9.78
CA ARG A 5 2.97 5.99 9.28
C ARG A 5 2.15 5.33 10.39
N GLY A 6 2.74 5.18 11.58
CA GLY A 6 2.06 4.73 12.80
C GLY A 6 0.79 5.50 13.11
N ILE A 7 0.92 6.83 13.19
CA ILE A 7 -0.21 7.67 13.59
C ILE A 7 -1.32 7.72 12.53
N ILE A 8 -0.96 7.68 11.24
CA ILE A 8 -1.94 7.59 10.15
C ILE A 8 -2.77 6.31 10.30
N PHE A 9 -2.13 5.17 10.56
CA PHE A 9 -2.82 3.90 10.75
C PHE A 9 -3.82 3.96 11.91
N TYR A 10 -3.40 4.45 13.08
CA TYR A 10 -4.31 4.55 14.23
C TYR A 10 -5.43 5.58 14.03
N PHE A 11 -5.24 6.65 13.25
CA PHE A 11 -6.34 7.55 12.89
C PHE A 11 -7.36 6.93 11.94
N ILE A 12 -6.90 6.13 10.96
CA ILE A 12 -7.81 5.35 10.11
C ILE A 12 -8.66 4.43 10.98
N LEU A 13 -8.05 3.78 11.98
CA LEU A 13 -8.72 2.85 12.88
C LEU A 13 -9.62 3.55 13.92
N LEU A 14 -9.29 4.80 14.28
CA LEU A 14 -10.08 5.63 15.20
C LEU A 14 -11.46 5.98 14.64
N LEU A 15 -11.60 6.10 13.32
CA LEU A 15 -12.88 6.39 12.67
C LEU A 15 -13.92 5.28 12.94
N PRO A 16 -13.73 4.02 12.49
CA PRO A 16 -14.69 2.96 12.78
C PRO A 16 -14.81 2.71 14.28
N PHE A 17 -13.72 2.85 15.05
CA PHE A 17 -13.74 2.73 16.51
C PHE A 17 -14.70 3.73 17.17
N SER A 18 -14.61 5.02 16.81
CA SER A 18 -15.48 6.07 17.37
C SER A 18 -16.95 5.84 17.00
N PHE A 19 -17.21 5.33 15.80
CA PHE A 19 -18.55 4.92 15.38
C PHE A 19 -19.06 3.73 16.19
N PHE A 20 -18.22 2.73 16.45
CA PHE A 20 -18.60 1.58 17.28
C PHE A 20 -18.83 1.97 18.74
N CYS A 21 -18.02 2.87 19.31
CA CYS A 21 -18.23 3.43 20.64
C CYS A 21 -19.59 4.14 20.74
N GLU A 22 -19.94 4.96 19.74
CA GLU A 22 -21.26 5.59 19.67
C GLU A 22 -22.37 4.54 19.69
N ARG A 23 -22.26 3.50 18.84
CA ARG A 23 -23.29 2.47 18.72
C ARG A 23 -23.47 1.61 19.97
N LEU A 24 -22.37 1.30 20.65
CA LEU A 24 -22.37 0.41 21.82
C LEU A 24 -22.77 1.12 23.10
N LEU A 25 -22.24 2.33 23.33
CA LEU A 25 -22.42 3.06 24.58
C LEU A 25 -23.68 3.93 24.56
N ILE A 26 -23.92 4.65 23.47
CA ILE A 26 -25.00 5.64 23.36
C ILE A 26 -26.20 5.09 22.58
N GLY A 27 -25.95 4.66 21.33
CA GLY A 27 -26.92 4.16 20.37
C GLY A 27 -28.01 5.18 20.03
N ALA A 28 -27.63 6.34 19.50
CA ALA A 28 -28.56 7.40 19.17
C ALA A 28 -29.46 7.05 17.96
N SER A 29 -30.75 7.36 18.08
CA SER A 29 -31.75 7.13 17.04
C SER A 29 -31.67 8.17 15.91
N SER A 30 -31.49 9.45 16.25
CA SER A 30 -31.37 10.53 15.28
C SER A 30 -29.97 10.60 14.66
N ILE A 31 -29.91 10.91 13.37
CA ILE A 31 -28.64 11.02 12.62
C ILE A 31 -27.77 12.14 13.20
N THR A 32 -28.38 13.26 13.60
CA THR A 32 -27.68 14.41 14.19
C THR A 32 -27.03 14.08 15.53
N ALA A 33 -27.74 13.40 16.43
CA ALA A 33 -27.18 12.98 17.71
C ALA A 33 -26.11 11.91 17.52
N ARG A 34 -26.31 10.98 16.58
CA ARG A 34 -25.31 9.97 16.21
C ARG A 34 -24.00 10.61 15.75
N LEU A 35 -24.09 11.59 14.84
CA LEU A 35 -22.92 12.28 14.32
C LEU A 35 -22.20 13.08 15.41
N SER A 36 -22.96 13.68 16.33
CA SER A 36 -22.42 14.45 17.44
C SER A 36 -21.65 13.57 18.42
N TRP A 37 -22.20 12.41 18.81
CA TRP A 37 -21.51 11.46 19.69
C TRP A 37 -20.31 10.79 19.03
N PHE A 38 -20.42 10.47 17.74
CA PHE A 38 -19.29 10.02 16.93
C PHE A 38 -18.13 11.02 16.98
N ALA A 39 -18.41 12.30 16.72
CA ALA A 39 -17.41 13.37 16.76
C ALA A 39 -16.82 13.55 18.17
N ALA A 40 -17.66 13.45 19.21
CA ALA A 40 -17.21 13.54 20.60
C ALA A 40 -16.23 12.41 20.96
N PHE A 41 -16.54 11.15 20.61
CA PHE A 41 -15.61 10.02 20.82
C PHE A 41 -14.33 10.20 20.01
N PHE A 42 -14.42 10.60 18.74
CA PHE A 42 -13.25 10.81 17.90
C PHE A 42 -12.30 11.87 18.48
N ILE A 43 -12.84 13.01 18.93
CA ILE A 43 -12.06 14.07 19.58
C ILE A 43 -11.48 13.59 20.91
N PHE A 44 -12.26 12.87 21.73
CA PHE A 44 -11.79 12.35 23.01
C PHE A 44 -10.58 11.43 22.84
N PHE A 45 -10.67 10.43 21.97
CA PHE A 45 -9.57 9.49 21.76
C PHE A 45 -8.39 10.11 21.01
N PHE A 46 -8.63 11.14 20.17
CA PHE A 46 -7.54 11.96 19.63
C PHE A 46 -6.75 12.67 20.74
N ILE A 47 -7.45 13.26 21.73
CA ILE A 47 -6.79 13.90 22.88
C ILE A 47 -5.96 12.87 23.66
N VAL A 48 -6.48 11.66 23.88
CA VAL A 48 -5.71 10.59 24.53
C VAL A 48 -4.46 10.25 23.70
N LEU A 49 -4.59 10.02 22.40
CA LEU A 49 -3.46 9.75 21.51
C LEU A 49 -2.41 10.85 21.52
N ARG A 50 -2.82 12.12 21.63
CA ARG A 50 -1.92 13.27 21.69
C ARG A 50 -0.93 13.18 22.84
N PHE A 51 -1.38 12.71 24.01
CA PHE A 51 -0.52 12.57 25.19
C PHE A 51 0.32 11.30 25.18
N VAL A 52 -0.16 10.28 24.47
CA VAL A 52 0.34 8.92 24.60
C VAL A 52 1.26 8.53 23.44
N HIS A 53 1.03 9.02 22.22
CA HIS A 53 1.78 8.62 21.04
C HIS A 53 3.01 9.53 20.81
N PRO A 54 4.25 8.97 20.71
CA PRO A 54 5.49 9.76 20.60
C PRO A 54 5.55 10.72 19.41
N ALA A 55 4.91 10.39 18.27
CA ALA A 55 4.88 11.25 17.08
C ALA A 55 4.42 12.69 17.33
N PHE A 56 3.55 12.94 18.31
CA PHE A 56 3.09 14.31 18.62
C PHE A 56 4.15 15.18 19.30
N GLN A 57 5.18 14.57 19.91
CA GLN A 57 6.32 15.28 20.49
C GLN A 57 7.40 15.54 19.43
N LEU A 58 7.50 14.68 18.42
CA LEU A 58 8.56 14.71 17.41
C LEU A 58 8.28 15.65 16.23
N SER A 59 7.01 15.94 15.91
CA SER A 59 6.65 16.76 14.75
C SER A 59 5.25 17.35 14.87
N ASN A 60 4.99 18.43 14.12
CA ASN A 60 3.67 19.01 13.95
C ASN A 60 2.79 18.28 12.91
N SER A 61 3.36 17.38 12.11
CA SER A 61 2.62 16.63 11.07
C SER A 61 1.35 15.93 11.57
N PRO A 62 1.31 15.29 12.78
CA PRO A 62 0.10 14.66 13.31
C PRO A 62 -1.14 15.57 13.39
N TYR A 63 -0.98 16.86 13.69
CA TYR A 63 -2.10 17.80 13.76
C TYR A 63 -2.70 18.08 12.38
N ILE A 64 -1.84 18.19 11.35
CA ILE A 64 -2.27 18.37 9.96
C ILE A 64 -3.01 17.11 9.47
N ILE A 65 -2.48 15.93 9.79
CA ILE A 65 -3.10 14.65 9.44
C ILE A 65 -4.48 14.54 10.10
N PHE A 66 -4.60 14.90 11.38
CA PHE A 66 -5.89 14.92 12.07
C PHE A 66 -6.90 15.85 11.38
N LEU A 67 -6.49 17.07 11.02
CA LEU A 67 -7.35 18.00 10.29
C LEU A 67 -7.83 17.39 8.96
N ALA A 68 -6.96 16.71 8.23
CA ALA A 68 -7.33 16.01 6.98
C ALA A 68 -8.38 14.92 7.22
N PHE A 69 -8.26 14.12 8.29
CA PHE A 69 -9.27 13.12 8.66
C PHE A 69 -10.62 13.75 9.06
N VAL A 70 -10.60 14.88 9.76
CA VAL A 70 -11.84 15.62 10.10
C VAL A 70 -12.52 16.14 8.84
N ILE A 71 -11.78 16.75 7.91
CA ILE A 71 -12.31 17.23 6.63
C ILE A 71 -12.88 16.06 5.81
N MET A 72 -12.15 14.93 5.74
CA MET A 72 -12.60 13.73 5.04
C MET A 72 -13.88 13.15 5.64
N ALA A 73 -13.99 13.10 6.97
CA ALA A 73 -15.18 12.61 7.66
C ALA A 73 -16.40 13.51 7.38
N LEU A 74 -16.24 14.83 7.47
CA LEU A 74 -17.30 15.80 7.16
C LEU A 74 -17.73 15.72 5.69
N GLY A 75 -16.77 15.64 4.77
CA GLY A 75 -17.02 15.48 3.32
C GLY A 75 -17.75 14.17 3.00
N GLY A 76 -17.38 13.07 3.67
CA GLY A 76 -18.04 11.78 3.52
C GLY A 76 -19.51 11.80 3.93
N VAL A 77 -19.84 12.46 5.04
CA VAL A 77 -21.24 12.64 5.49
C VAL A 77 -22.04 13.43 4.47
N ALA A 78 -21.50 14.53 3.97
CA ALA A 78 -22.16 15.34 2.95
C ALA A 78 -22.40 14.52 1.67
N MET A 79 -21.40 13.75 1.23
CA MET A 79 -21.50 12.88 0.05
C MET A 79 -22.61 11.83 0.20
N VAL A 80 -22.70 11.17 1.37
CA VAL A 80 -23.78 10.19 1.64
C VAL A 80 -25.15 10.84 1.56
N ILE A 81 -25.33 12.04 2.10
CA ILE A 81 -26.61 12.76 2.04
C ILE A 81 -26.99 13.08 0.59
N VAL A 82 -26.03 13.54 -0.22
CA VAL A 82 -26.26 13.88 -1.63
C VAL A 82 -26.62 12.64 -2.44
N VAL A 83 -25.84 11.56 -2.31
CA VAL A 83 -26.09 10.29 -3.02
C VAL A 83 -27.44 9.69 -2.62
N SER A 84 -27.82 9.74 -1.34
CA SER A 84 -29.12 9.27 -0.88
C SER A 84 -30.26 10.04 -1.53
N LYS A 85 -30.21 11.38 -1.51
CA LYS A 85 -31.25 12.22 -2.14
C LYS A 85 -31.34 12.00 -3.65
N PHE A 86 -30.21 11.86 -4.32
CA PHE A 86 -30.16 11.59 -5.75
C PHE A 86 -30.80 10.23 -6.08
N GLY A 87 -30.47 9.19 -5.32
CA GLY A 87 -31.06 7.86 -5.48
C GLY A 87 -32.58 7.85 -5.30
N ASP A 88 -33.09 8.61 -4.32
CA ASP A 88 -34.54 8.76 -4.11
C ASP A 88 -35.23 9.44 -5.30
N GLU A 89 -34.60 10.46 -5.89
CA GLU A 89 -35.18 11.19 -7.02
C GLU A 89 -35.15 10.37 -8.31
N VAL A 90 -34.06 9.64 -8.57
CA VAL A 90 -33.97 8.70 -9.70
C VAL A 90 -35.02 7.60 -9.60
N ARG A 91 -35.30 7.08 -8.40
CA ARG A 91 -36.37 6.09 -8.20
C ARG A 91 -37.75 6.65 -8.56
N LYS A 92 -38.08 7.88 -8.16
CA LYS A 92 -39.34 8.53 -8.53
C LYS A 92 -39.46 8.71 -10.05
N MET A 93 -38.37 9.12 -10.72
CA MET A 93 -38.36 9.27 -12.18
C MET A 93 -38.56 7.94 -12.92
N LYS A 94 -37.91 6.86 -12.45
CA LYS A 94 -38.09 5.51 -13.03
C LYS A 94 -39.52 5.00 -12.85
N GLN A 95 -40.11 5.20 -11.67
CA GLN A 95 -41.51 4.82 -11.40
C GLN A 95 -42.48 5.58 -12.31
N ALA A 96 -42.21 6.85 -12.61
CA ALA A 96 -43.04 7.65 -13.52
C ALA A 96 -42.95 7.23 -15.00
N SER A 97 -41.85 6.61 -15.44
CA SER A 97 -41.61 6.30 -16.86
C SER A 97 -41.95 4.85 -17.24
N ALA A 98 -41.79 3.88 -16.33
CA ALA A 98 -41.87 2.45 -16.64
C ALA A 98 -43.22 1.78 -16.27
N GLY A 99 -44.09 2.46 -15.53
CA GLY A 99 -45.41 1.94 -15.12
C GLY A 99 -45.42 0.65 -14.28
N THR A 100 -44.25 0.07 -13.98
CA THR A 100 -44.08 -1.23 -13.33
C THR A 100 -43.20 -1.10 -12.09
N TYR A 101 -43.61 -1.78 -11.02
CA TYR A 101 -42.92 -1.77 -9.74
C TYR A 101 -41.78 -2.80 -9.74
N GLU A 102 -40.58 -2.38 -10.12
CA GLU A 102 -39.38 -3.17 -9.83
C GLU A 102 -38.91 -2.90 -8.40
N ALA A 103 -39.35 -3.77 -7.48
CA ALA A 103 -38.78 -3.86 -6.14
C ALA A 103 -37.38 -4.49 -6.19
N ASP A 104 -36.40 -3.79 -6.73
CA ASP A 104 -35.01 -4.20 -6.55
C ASP A 104 -34.52 -3.67 -5.20
N VAL A 105 -34.73 -4.48 -4.16
CA VAL A 105 -33.99 -4.35 -2.91
C VAL A 105 -32.56 -4.73 -3.24
N GLY A 106 -31.80 -3.76 -3.75
CA GLY A 106 -30.43 -3.97 -4.20
C GLY A 106 -29.65 -4.75 -3.13
N ARG A 107 -28.98 -5.84 -3.53
CA ARG A 107 -28.23 -6.74 -2.63
C ARG A 107 -27.30 -6.00 -1.64
N ILE A 108 -26.85 -4.80 -2.02
CA ILE A 108 -26.04 -3.88 -1.21
C ILE A 108 -26.81 -3.32 0.00
N SER A 109 -28.09 -2.94 -0.14
CA SER A 109 -28.87 -2.38 0.98
C SER A 109 -29.13 -3.42 2.07
N ALA A 110 -29.46 -4.66 1.69
CA ALA A 110 -29.72 -5.74 2.65
C ALA A 110 -28.48 -6.13 3.47
N THR A 111 -27.30 -6.19 2.83
CA THR A 111 -26.03 -6.47 3.51
C THR A 111 -25.67 -5.35 4.49
N SER A 112 -25.82 -4.08 4.07
CA SER A 112 -25.56 -2.93 4.94
C SER A 112 -26.49 -2.89 6.16
N ALA A 113 -27.77 -3.24 5.98
CA ALA A 113 -28.73 -3.35 7.06
C ALA A 113 -28.35 -4.47 8.04
N ALA A 114 -27.91 -5.62 7.53
CA ALA A 114 -27.45 -6.74 8.35
C ALA A 114 -26.21 -6.39 9.20
N ILE A 115 -25.26 -5.62 8.63
CA ILE A 115 -24.10 -5.11 9.37
C ILE A 115 -24.53 -4.17 10.51
N VAL A 116 -25.39 -3.18 10.23
CA VAL A 116 -25.89 -2.25 11.26
C VAL A 116 -26.68 -2.98 12.35
N LEU A 117 -27.44 -4.01 11.96
CA LEU A 117 -28.18 -4.86 12.89
C LEU A 117 -27.24 -5.68 13.78
N GLY A 118 -26.15 -6.23 13.24
CA GLY A 118 -25.11 -6.92 14.01
C GLY A 118 -24.49 -6.02 15.08
N ILE A 119 -24.05 -4.83 14.69
CA ILE A 119 -23.46 -3.84 15.61
C ILE A 119 -24.45 -3.49 16.73
N SER A 120 -25.73 -3.30 16.39
CA SER A 120 -26.77 -2.94 17.36
C SER A 120 -27.12 -4.08 18.31
N ASN A 121 -26.96 -5.34 17.90
CA ASN A 121 -27.26 -6.51 18.74
C ASN A 121 -26.24 -6.71 19.86
N LEU A 122 -25.00 -6.27 19.69
CA LEU A 122 -23.98 -6.31 20.74
C LEU A 122 -24.40 -5.56 22.01
N ARG A 123 -25.21 -4.50 21.87
CA ARG A 123 -25.75 -3.74 23.01
C ARG A 123 -26.80 -4.50 23.82
N LYS A 124 -27.50 -5.48 23.22
CA LYS A 124 -28.52 -6.26 23.94
C LYS A 124 -27.93 -7.14 25.05
N ARG A 125 -26.61 -7.39 25.02
CA ARG A 125 -25.91 -8.29 25.96
C ARG A 125 -24.62 -7.64 26.47
N PRO A 126 -24.73 -6.53 27.24
CA PRO A 126 -23.59 -5.67 27.56
C PRO A 126 -22.48 -6.41 28.32
N MET A 127 -22.83 -7.34 29.21
CA MET A 127 -21.83 -8.05 30.02
C MET A 127 -20.92 -8.96 29.18
N ARG A 128 -21.50 -9.71 28.24
CA ARG A 128 -20.72 -10.56 27.34
C ARG A 128 -19.84 -9.72 26.43
N THR A 129 -20.44 -8.72 25.78
CA THR A 129 -19.73 -7.80 24.89
C THR A 129 -18.57 -7.12 25.61
N GLY A 130 -18.77 -6.68 26.86
CA GLY A 130 -17.72 -6.10 27.70
C GLY A 130 -16.60 -7.08 28.01
N LEU A 131 -16.91 -8.28 28.48
CA LEU A 131 -15.90 -9.31 28.78
C LEU A 131 -15.08 -9.69 27.54
N THR A 132 -15.73 -9.91 26.39
CA THR A 132 -15.04 -10.22 25.13
C THR A 132 -14.14 -9.07 24.68
N ALA A 133 -14.61 -7.82 24.76
CA ALA A 133 -13.82 -6.65 24.43
C ALA A 133 -12.60 -6.51 25.36
N ILE A 134 -12.74 -6.76 26.66
CA ILE A 134 -11.63 -6.75 27.63
C ILE A 134 -10.62 -7.85 27.30
N THR A 135 -11.06 -9.07 27.03
CA THR A 135 -10.16 -10.18 26.68
C THR A 135 -9.34 -9.86 25.43
N LEU A 136 -9.98 -9.28 24.39
CA LEU A 136 -9.29 -8.88 23.16
C LEU A 136 -8.35 -7.69 23.36
N THR A 137 -8.72 -6.77 24.24
CA THR A 137 -7.86 -5.65 24.66
C THR A 137 -6.59 -6.18 25.33
N LEU A 138 -6.73 -7.09 26.30
CA LEU A 138 -5.61 -7.71 27.01
C LEU A 138 -4.73 -8.55 26.08
N LEU A 139 -5.33 -9.25 25.13
CA LEU A 139 -4.59 -9.96 24.10
C LEU A 139 -3.76 -8.99 23.26
N THR A 140 -4.39 -7.93 22.74
CA THR A 140 -3.71 -6.94 21.92
C THR A 140 -2.55 -6.31 22.67
N PHE A 141 -2.76 -5.96 23.94
CA PHE A 141 -1.72 -5.49 24.85
C PHE A 141 -0.57 -6.50 24.99
N THR A 142 -0.89 -7.78 25.18
CA THR A 142 0.10 -8.85 25.29
C THR A 142 0.90 -9.01 24.01
N THR A 143 0.24 -9.08 22.85
CA THR A 143 0.89 -9.18 21.54
C THR A 143 1.81 -7.99 21.29
N LEU A 144 1.33 -6.78 21.56
CA LEU A 144 2.12 -5.55 21.44
C LEU A 144 3.37 -5.58 22.35
N SER A 145 3.23 -6.05 23.58
CA SER A 145 4.32 -6.10 24.55
C SER A 145 5.41 -7.13 24.19
N PHE A 146 5.05 -8.23 23.50
CA PHE A 146 5.99 -9.26 23.08
C PHE A 146 6.55 -9.06 21.65
N THR A 147 5.96 -8.17 20.84
CA THR A 147 6.51 -7.79 19.54
C THR A 147 7.57 -6.71 19.67
N SER A 148 8.83 -7.03 19.37
CA SER A 148 9.92 -6.05 19.33
C SER A 148 10.53 -5.96 17.93
N VAL A 149 10.69 -4.73 17.43
CA VAL A 149 11.42 -4.47 16.19
C VAL A 149 12.88 -4.21 16.55
N GLN A 150 13.76 -5.16 16.25
CA GLN A 150 15.19 -4.88 16.30
C GLN A 150 15.61 -4.28 14.95
N THR A 151 16.03 -3.02 15.00
CA THR A 151 16.79 -2.40 13.92
C THR A 151 18.24 -2.82 14.11
N SER A 152 18.74 -3.71 13.26
CA SER A 152 20.15 -4.06 13.23
C SER A 152 20.75 -3.63 11.89
N LEU A 153 21.89 -2.96 11.97
CA LEU A 153 22.73 -2.72 10.80
C LEU A 153 23.33 -4.07 10.41
N LYS A 154 22.89 -4.59 9.27
CA LYS A 154 23.53 -5.73 8.63
C LYS A 154 24.25 -5.21 7.40
N PHE A 155 25.49 -5.62 7.23
CA PHE A 155 26.26 -5.31 6.03
C PHE A 155 26.37 -6.54 5.14
N TYR A 156 26.30 -6.30 3.84
CA TYR A 156 26.58 -7.28 2.81
C TYR A 156 28.08 -7.30 2.53
N LYS A 157 28.61 -8.50 2.28
CA LYS A 157 29.96 -8.71 1.78
C LYS A 157 29.85 -9.12 0.32
N LEU A 158 30.35 -8.29 -0.58
CA LEU A 158 30.30 -8.51 -2.02
C LEU A 158 31.75 -8.65 -2.51
N PRO A 159 32.20 -9.84 -2.91
CA PRO A 159 33.52 -10.00 -3.48
C PRO A 159 33.60 -9.24 -4.82
N ARG A 160 34.77 -8.68 -5.12
CA ARG A 160 35.08 -7.97 -6.36
C ARG A 160 36.26 -8.66 -7.04
N ASP A 161 36.23 -8.69 -8.37
CA ASP A 161 37.22 -9.39 -9.21
C ASP A 161 38.37 -8.44 -9.58
N ASN A 162 39.06 -7.91 -8.58
CA ASN A 162 40.25 -7.08 -8.75
C ASN A 162 41.28 -7.35 -7.66
N GLU A 163 42.56 -7.24 -8.02
CA GLU A 163 43.67 -7.34 -7.06
C GLU A 163 43.76 -6.05 -6.22
N PRO A 164 44.00 -6.15 -4.91
CA PRO A 164 44.09 -4.99 -4.04
C PRO A 164 45.38 -4.20 -4.28
N SER A 165 45.26 -2.90 -4.53
CA SER A 165 46.43 -1.99 -4.68
C SER A 165 47.19 -1.78 -3.37
N TYR A 166 46.54 -1.98 -2.22
CA TYR A 166 47.14 -2.00 -0.89
C TYR A 166 46.31 -2.84 0.09
N GLN A 167 46.92 -3.23 1.21
CA GLN A 167 46.22 -3.96 2.28
C GLN A 167 45.55 -2.95 3.22
N GLY A 168 44.22 -2.90 3.20
CA GLY A 168 43.48 -1.91 3.99
C GLY A 168 42.04 -1.74 3.54
N ALA A 169 41.53 -0.52 3.69
CA ALA A 169 40.18 -0.14 3.32
C ALA A 169 40.13 1.19 2.56
N LEU A 170 39.11 1.35 1.73
CA LEU A 170 38.75 2.59 1.04
C LEU A 170 37.27 2.86 1.33
N VAL A 171 36.97 4.04 1.86
CA VAL A 171 35.60 4.49 2.14
C VAL A 171 35.22 5.53 1.09
N ARG A 172 34.09 5.33 0.42
CA ARG A 172 33.50 6.31 -0.50
C ARG A 172 31.99 6.15 -0.61
N ASP A 173 31.32 7.18 -1.12
CA ASP A 173 29.92 7.04 -1.56
C ASP A 173 29.83 6.12 -2.79
N ARG A 174 28.74 5.35 -2.91
CA ARG A 174 28.55 4.41 -4.03
C ARG A 174 28.50 5.10 -5.38
N SER A 175 28.00 6.33 -5.44
CA SER A 175 27.77 7.12 -6.65
C SER A 175 28.66 8.37 -6.71
N TRP A 176 29.76 8.40 -5.96
CA TRP A 176 30.68 9.56 -5.90
C TRP A 176 30.00 10.91 -5.61
N ARG A 177 28.88 10.92 -4.86
CA ARG A 177 28.21 12.18 -4.43
C ARG A 177 29.03 12.96 -3.39
N GLY A 178 30.10 12.34 -2.91
CA GLY A 178 30.89 12.81 -1.81
C GLY A 178 30.23 12.59 -0.46
N MET A 179 31.05 12.67 0.58
CA MET A 179 30.69 12.32 1.94
C MET A 179 30.69 13.56 2.83
N GLN A 180 29.90 13.50 3.90
CA GLN A 180 29.93 14.53 4.93
C GLN A 180 31.18 14.41 5.78
N GLU A 181 31.64 15.52 6.35
CA GLU A 181 32.81 15.56 7.24
C GLU A 181 32.63 14.73 8.51
N SER A 182 31.38 14.53 8.94
CA SER A 182 31.03 13.61 10.02
C SER A 182 31.57 12.20 9.77
N VAL A 183 31.63 11.74 8.52
CA VAL A 183 32.19 10.43 8.15
C VAL A 183 33.66 10.35 8.51
N LEU A 184 34.45 11.37 8.16
CA LEU A 184 35.87 11.43 8.52
C LEU A 184 36.06 11.47 10.04
N ASN A 185 35.22 12.23 10.76
CA ASN A 185 35.25 12.28 12.23
C ASN A 185 34.95 10.92 12.88
N TYR A 186 34.00 10.15 12.33
CA TYR A 186 33.73 8.78 12.77
C TYR A 186 34.91 7.83 12.49
N LEU A 187 35.54 7.96 11.32
CA LEU A 187 36.71 7.16 10.96
C LEU A 187 37.91 7.48 11.86
N ASN A 188 38.19 8.76 12.13
CA ASN A 188 39.22 9.16 13.08
C ASN A 188 38.90 8.62 14.48
N SER A 189 37.69 8.84 14.99
CA SER A 189 37.29 8.31 16.30
C SER A 189 37.44 6.79 16.42
N ALA A 190 37.25 6.06 15.31
CA ALA A 190 37.40 4.62 15.28
C ALA A 190 38.86 4.17 15.14
N PHE A 191 39.63 4.72 14.21
CA PHE A 191 40.90 4.14 13.78
C PHE A 191 42.13 5.00 14.08
N GLU A 192 41.98 6.20 14.61
CA GLU A 192 43.11 7.06 14.97
C GLU A 192 44.04 6.36 15.98
N GLY A 193 45.35 6.45 15.72
CA GLY A 193 46.38 5.72 16.47
C GLY A 193 46.46 4.21 16.17
N ARG A 194 45.43 3.62 15.55
CA ARG A 194 45.36 2.20 15.17
C ARG A 194 45.55 1.93 13.67
N ALA A 195 45.41 2.94 12.83
CA ALA A 195 45.68 2.86 11.39
C ALA A 195 46.05 4.25 10.86
N ASP A 196 46.64 4.29 9.67
CA ASP A 196 46.83 5.54 8.94
C ASP A 196 45.55 5.86 8.17
N ILE A 197 45.03 7.09 8.32
CA ILE A 197 43.78 7.55 7.70
C ILE A 197 44.11 8.71 6.77
N VAL A 198 43.81 8.55 5.50
CA VAL A 198 44.18 9.48 4.42
C VAL A 198 42.91 9.92 3.69
N PRO A 199 42.35 11.09 4.03
CA PRO A 199 41.21 11.64 3.31
C PRO A 199 41.62 12.27 1.97
N ARG A 200 40.69 12.24 1.01
CA ARG A 200 40.87 12.82 -0.33
C ARG A 200 39.67 13.69 -0.66
N SER A 201 39.93 14.85 -1.27
CA SER A 201 38.87 15.80 -1.59
C SER A 201 38.93 16.20 -3.05
N TRP A 202 37.76 16.45 -3.65
CA TRP A 202 37.64 16.92 -5.03
C TRP A 202 36.96 18.27 -5.07
N TYR A 203 37.47 19.15 -5.92
CA TYR A 203 36.78 20.35 -6.34
C TYR A 203 36.31 20.18 -7.78
N LEU A 204 35.00 20.20 -7.98
CA LEU A 204 34.32 19.95 -9.26
C LEU A 204 33.08 20.86 -9.37
N SER A 205 32.46 20.94 -10.55
CA SER A 205 31.26 21.77 -10.72
C SER A 205 30.15 21.27 -9.80
N GLN A 206 29.50 22.20 -9.08
CA GLN A 206 28.34 21.86 -8.26
C GLN A 206 27.07 21.66 -9.10
N VAL A 207 27.10 22.04 -10.39
CA VAL A 207 26.01 21.83 -11.33
C VAL A 207 26.24 20.50 -12.06
N ARG A 208 25.29 19.57 -11.92
CA ARG A 208 25.39 18.23 -12.51
C ARG A 208 25.40 18.29 -14.04
N GLY A 209 26.33 17.56 -14.66
CA GLY A 209 26.48 17.52 -16.11
C GLY A 209 27.23 18.74 -16.68
N GLU A 210 27.87 19.54 -15.82
CA GLU A 210 28.76 20.63 -16.22
C GLU A 210 30.18 20.37 -15.75
N ARG A 211 31.18 20.92 -16.46
CA ARG A 211 32.58 20.90 -16.03
C ARG A 211 32.90 22.15 -15.23
N ALA A 212 33.75 22.03 -14.21
CA ALA A 212 34.39 23.21 -13.68
C ALA A 212 35.43 23.70 -14.70
N TYR A 213 35.77 24.98 -14.64
CA TYR A 213 36.84 25.57 -15.41
C TYR A 213 37.69 26.38 -14.46
N VAL A 214 38.84 25.83 -14.08
CA VAL A 214 39.80 26.49 -13.20
C VAL A 214 40.98 26.94 -14.05
N ASN A 215 41.02 28.22 -14.36
CA ASN A 215 42.10 28.82 -15.12
C ASN A 215 43.34 28.97 -14.24
N PHE A 216 44.50 28.71 -14.84
CA PHE A 216 45.79 28.98 -14.21
C PHE A 216 46.81 29.46 -15.24
N SER A 217 47.76 30.27 -14.78
CA SER A 217 48.78 30.87 -15.63
C SER A 217 50.16 30.81 -15.00
N ARG A 218 51.20 30.52 -15.79
CA ARG A 218 52.59 30.58 -15.32
C ARG A 218 53.00 32.03 -15.07
N VAL A 219 53.53 32.28 -13.87
CA VAL A 219 54.02 33.60 -13.43
C VAL A 219 55.53 33.76 -13.64
N THR A 220 56.29 32.66 -13.61
CA THR A 220 57.75 32.65 -13.78
C THR A 220 58.15 32.65 -15.26
N GLU A 221 59.35 33.17 -15.57
CA GLU A 221 59.93 33.04 -16.92
C GLU A 221 60.26 31.56 -17.24
N ALA A 222 60.13 31.18 -18.50
CA ALA A 222 60.46 29.83 -18.98
C ALA A 222 61.98 29.61 -18.93
N THR A 223 62.42 28.49 -18.35
CA THR A 223 63.85 28.13 -18.25
C THR A 223 64.37 27.48 -19.52
N ALA A 224 63.51 26.81 -20.28
CA ALA A 224 63.82 26.23 -21.58
C ALA A 224 63.05 26.96 -22.69
N ASP A 225 63.72 27.16 -23.83
CA ASP A 225 63.10 27.69 -25.04
C ASP A 225 62.09 26.66 -25.57
N MET A 226 60.82 27.02 -25.68
CA MET A 226 59.75 26.14 -26.18
C MET A 226 59.96 25.72 -27.64
N GLY A 227 60.94 26.32 -28.33
CA GLY A 227 61.07 26.28 -29.77
C GLY A 227 59.89 27.00 -30.43
N PRO A 228 59.86 27.08 -31.77
CA PRO A 228 58.69 27.57 -32.50
C PRO A 228 57.60 26.49 -32.51
N LYS A 229 57.08 26.09 -31.35
CA LYS A 229 55.79 25.41 -31.30
C LYS A 229 54.75 26.48 -31.59
N GLU A 230 54.34 26.58 -32.85
CA GLU A 230 53.18 27.35 -33.26
C GLU A 230 52.02 27.07 -32.30
N ILE A 231 51.32 28.12 -31.90
CA ILE A 231 50.09 28.11 -31.11
C ILE A 231 49.25 26.90 -31.54
N TYR A 232 49.19 25.86 -30.70
CA TYR A 232 48.34 24.72 -30.95
C TYR A 232 46.91 25.13 -30.61
N VAL A 233 46.08 25.35 -31.63
CA VAL A 233 44.64 25.52 -31.47
C VAL A 233 44.01 24.13 -31.47
N ASP A 234 43.82 23.55 -30.29
CA ASP A 234 42.94 22.40 -30.12
C ASP A 234 41.54 22.92 -29.75
N PHE A 235 40.53 22.53 -30.54
CA PHE A 235 39.14 22.92 -30.33
C PHE A 235 38.54 22.33 -29.04
N ASP A 236 39.16 21.30 -28.44
CA ASP A 236 38.75 20.74 -27.15
C ASP A 236 39.51 21.34 -25.94
N VAL A 237 40.67 21.99 -26.15
CA VAL A 237 41.61 22.41 -25.07
C VAL A 237 41.81 23.93 -24.98
N GLY A 238 41.31 24.72 -25.93
CA GLY A 238 41.39 26.18 -25.88
C GLY A 238 42.78 26.75 -26.18
N ILE A 239 42.82 28.07 -26.41
CA ILE A 239 44.02 28.80 -26.88
C ILE A 239 45.09 28.81 -25.77
N THR A 240 46.23 28.14 -25.95
CA THR A 240 47.38 28.26 -25.04
C THR A 240 48.35 29.32 -25.56
N THR A 241 48.66 30.31 -24.73
CA THR A 241 49.65 31.38 -25.00
C THR A 241 51.09 30.92 -24.68
N GLY A 242 51.28 29.63 -24.40
CA GLY A 242 52.48 29.09 -23.74
C GLY A 242 52.60 29.49 -22.26
N LYS A 243 51.62 30.22 -21.72
CA LYS A 243 51.57 30.68 -20.32
C LYS A 243 50.26 30.38 -19.60
N ASP A 244 49.13 30.33 -20.30
CA ASP A 244 47.80 30.15 -19.69
C ASP A 244 47.17 28.81 -20.10
N SER A 245 46.46 28.17 -19.17
CA SER A 245 45.68 26.94 -19.41
C SER A 245 44.52 26.82 -18.39
N PHE A 246 43.73 25.76 -18.47
CA PHE A 246 42.65 25.46 -17.52
C PHE A 246 42.56 23.97 -17.20
N VAL A 247 41.96 23.66 -16.04
CA VAL A 247 41.62 22.28 -15.64
C VAL A 247 40.14 22.16 -15.30
N ASN A 248 39.61 20.94 -15.38
CA ASN A 248 38.20 20.66 -15.11
C ASN A 248 37.89 20.23 -13.68
N ALA A 249 38.92 19.93 -12.89
CA ALA A 249 38.79 19.66 -11.47
C ALA A 249 40.11 19.87 -10.73
N LEU A 250 40.02 20.02 -9.40
CA LEU A 250 41.18 19.95 -8.50
C LEU A 250 41.12 18.67 -7.67
N LEU A 251 42.26 18.01 -7.54
CA LEU A 251 42.44 16.81 -6.73
C LEU A 251 43.25 17.15 -5.47
N GLY A 252 42.64 16.92 -4.31
CA GLY A 252 43.17 17.27 -3.00
C GLY A 252 43.72 16.04 -2.31
N LEU A 253 45.04 15.98 -2.14
CA LEU A 253 45.75 14.87 -1.51
C LEU A 253 46.51 15.36 -0.26
N THR A 254 46.67 14.48 0.72
CA THR A 254 47.43 14.78 1.93
C THR A 254 48.92 14.44 1.77
N PRO A 255 49.79 14.96 2.65
CA PRO A 255 51.18 14.53 2.74
C PRO A 255 51.37 13.02 2.99
N ASP A 256 50.36 12.37 3.57
CA ASP A 256 50.40 10.96 3.97
C ASP A 256 49.90 10.00 2.88
N GLU A 257 49.34 10.50 1.78
CA GLU A 257 48.87 9.69 0.64
C GLU A 257 49.92 8.66 0.13
N PRO A 258 51.20 9.01 -0.03
CA PRO A 258 52.23 8.05 -0.45
C PRO A 258 52.43 6.87 0.50
N LYS A 259 52.09 7.00 1.79
CA LYS A 259 52.22 5.90 2.75
C LYS A 259 51.25 4.75 2.47
N ILE A 260 50.18 5.01 1.71
CA ILE A 260 49.16 4.03 1.35
C ILE A 260 49.31 3.63 -0.12
N THR A 261 49.25 4.60 -1.03
CA THR A 261 49.20 4.33 -2.47
C THR A 261 50.58 4.31 -3.14
N GLY A 262 51.58 4.93 -2.51
CA GLY A 262 52.93 5.08 -3.07
C GLY A 262 52.95 5.86 -4.39
N VAL A 263 52.01 6.79 -4.57
CA VAL A 263 51.88 7.60 -5.81
C VAL A 263 53.04 8.58 -6.02
N ASP A 264 53.83 8.84 -4.98
CA ASP A 264 55.07 9.63 -5.05
C ASP A 264 56.11 9.00 -5.99
N ARG A 265 56.05 7.68 -6.20
CA ARG A 265 56.91 6.97 -7.19
C ARG A 265 56.71 7.46 -8.63
N TYR A 266 55.60 8.13 -8.91
CA TYR A 266 55.27 8.68 -10.22
C TYR A 266 55.72 10.15 -10.38
N LEU A 267 56.41 10.71 -9.39
CA LEU A 267 57.08 12.00 -9.55
C LEU A 267 58.28 11.86 -10.48
N MET A 268 58.24 12.55 -11.62
CA MET A 268 59.37 12.66 -12.54
C MET A 268 60.45 13.59 -12.00
N SER A 269 60.03 14.63 -11.26
CA SER A 269 60.91 15.62 -10.63
C SER A 269 60.22 16.30 -9.46
N GLY A 270 61.01 16.87 -8.55
CA GLY A 270 60.54 17.61 -7.37
C GLY A 270 60.30 16.72 -6.15
N ARG A 271 59.26 17.02 -5.37
CA ARG A 271 58.92 16.33 -4.12
C ARG A 271 57.42 16.29 -3.87
N TRP A 272 57.00 15.44 -2.92
CA TRP A 272 55.63 15.42 -2.42
C TRP A 272 55.33 16.56 -1.41
N PHE A 273 54.06 16.71 -1.06
CA PHE A 273 53.55 17.67 -0.07
C PHE A 273 54.15 17.44 1.33
N LYS A 274 54.31 18.52 2.09
CA LYS A 274 54.65 18.48 3.52
C LYS A 274 53.49 19.00 4.38
N PRO A 275 53.40 18.58 5.66
CA PRO A 275 52.40 19.10 6.58
C PRO A 275 52.47 20.63 6.70
N GLY A 276 51.31 21.29 6.59
CA GLY A 276 51.18 22.75 6.71
C GLY A 276 51.46 23.55 5.43
N GLU A 277 51.67 22.89 4.29
CA GLU A 277 51.76 23.58 2.99
C GLU A 277 50.37 23.78 2.38
N GLU A 278 50.02 25.04 2.04
CA GLU A 278 48.73 25.39 1.42
C GLU A 278 48.88 25.77 -0.05
N PHE A 279 49.74 26.75 -0.38
CA PHE A 279 49.88 27.30 -1.73
C PHE A 279 50.98 26.61 -2.55
N VAL A 280 50.87 25.29 -2.68
CA VAL A 280 51.75 24.45 -3.51
C VAL A 280 50.93 23.53 -4.39
N CYS A 281 51.48 23.07 -5.50
CA CYS A 281 50.79 22.13 -6.38
C CYS A 281 51.75 21.15 -7.05
N LEU A 282 51.19 20.02 -7.48
CA LEU A 282 51.82 19.07 -8.38
C LEU A 282 51.12 19.14 -9.73
N LEU A 283 51.90 19.18 -10.80
CA LEU A 283 51.38 19.22 -12.17
C LEU A 283 51.67 17.91 -12.89
N PRO A 284 50.68 17.26 -13.52
CA PRO A 284 50.94 16.22 -14.50
C PRO A 284 51.79 16.76 -15.67
N ASN A 285 52.73 15.97 -16.18
CA ASN A 285 53.68 16.39 -17.21
C ASN A 285 52.99 16.95 -18.47
N ASP A 286 51.89 16.33 -18.91
CA ASP A 286 51.14 16.79 -20.08
C ASP A 286 50.56 18.19 -19.84
N LEU A 287 50.05 18.46 -18.63
CA LEU A 287 49.52 19.76 -18.24
C LEU A 287 50.63 20.80 -18.03
N ALA A 288 51.77 20.38 -17.48
CA ALA A 288 52.94 21.22 -17.27
C ALA A 288 53.55 21.68 -18.61
N GLU A 289 53.62 20.79 -19.61
CA GLU A 289 54.09 21.12 -20.95
C GLU A 289 53.23 22.21 -21.64
N LEU A 290 51.90 22.21 -21.41
CA LEU A 290 50.99 23.22 -21.97
C LEU A 290 51.30 24.65 -21.51
N VAL A 291 51.83 24.81 -20.29
CA VAL A 291 52.25 26.10 -19.71
C VAL A 291 53.77 26.26 -19.66
N GLY A 292 54.50 25.37 -20.35
CA GLY A 292 55.95 25.40 -20.49
C GLY A 292 56.76 25.08 -19.27
N ILE A 293 56.17 24.46 -18.25
CA ILE A 293 56.87 24.07 -17.03
C ILE A 293 57.52 22.71 -17.26
N PHE A 294 58.84 22.67 -17.13
CA PHE A 294 59.63 21.44 -17.37
C PHE A 294 60.10 20.81 -16.06
N PRO A 295 60.55 19.55 -16.04
CA PRO A 295 61.05 18.89 -14.82
C PRO A 295 62.11 19.68 -14.05
N GLU A 296 62.91 20.49 -14.73
CA GLU A 296 63.95 21.36 -14.15
C GLU A 296 63.37 22.55 -13.37
N ASP A 297 62.15 22.98 -13.70
CA ASP A 297 61.43 24.07 -13.04
C ASP A 297 60.82 23.66 -11.69
N ALA A 298 60.77 22.37 -11.38
CA ALA A 298 60.14 21.86 -10.18
C ALA A 298 60.79 22.47 -8.91
N GLY A 299 59.95 23.08 -8.06
CA GLY A 299 60.35 23.79 -6.84
C GLY A 299 60.62 25.28 -7.02
N THR A 300 60.69 25.78 -8.26
CA THR A 300 60.94 27.22 -8.54
C THR A 300 59.83 27.86 -9.37
N ALA A 301 59.19 27.10 -10.27
CA ALA A 301 58.06 27.60 -11.04
C ALA A 301 56.88 27.98 -10.15
N LYS A 302 56.21 29.06 -10.54
CA LYS A 302 55.00 29.54 -9.88
C LYS A 302 53.88 29.69 -10.90
N ILE A 303 52.70 29.26 -10.51
CA ILE A 303 51.46 29.46 -11.26
C ILE A 303 50.51 30.33 -10.45
N GLU A 304 49.71 31.14 -11.12
CA GLU A 304 48.61 31.88 -10.54
C GLU A 304 47.31 31.13 -10.86
N MET A 305 46.53 30.82 -9.83
CA MET A 305 45.23 30.16 -9.94
C MET A 305 44.27 30.85 -8.97
N GLN A 306 43.10 31.28 -9.47
CA GLN A 306 42.09 31.98 -8.66
C GLN A 306 42.61 33.20 -7.87
N GLY A 307 43.60 33.92 -8.42
CA GLY A 307 44.21 35.10 -7.78
C GLY A 307 45.21 34.79 -6.67
N GLN A 308 45.61 33.51 -6.52
CA GLN A 308 46.64 33.07 -5.58
C GLN A 308 47.81 32.44 -6.33
N ILE A 309 49.01 32.59 -5.78
CA ILE A 309 50.24 32.10 -6.39
C ILE A 309 50.64 30.77 -5.74
N PHE A 310 50.63 29.70 -6.53
CA PHE A 310 51.04 28.35 -6.14
C PHE A 310 52.46 28.08 -6.63
N THR A 311 53.27 27.45 -5.77
CA THR A 311 54.58 26.93 -6.19
C THR A 311 54.43 25.52 -6.73
N VAL A 312 54.91 25.27 -7.94
CA VAL A 312 54.93 23.92 -8.53
C VAL A 312 56.07 23.16 -7.88
N ILE A 313 55.76 22.24 -6.96
CA ILE A 313 56.77 21.54 -6.16
C ILE A 313 57.19 20.18 -6.75
N GLY A 314 56.48 19.71 -7.78
CA GLY A 314 56.80 18.47 -8.48
C GLY A 314 55.97 18.27 -9.74
N ILE A 315 56.48 17.42 -10.62
CA ILE A 315 55.84 17.03 -11.87
C ILE A 315 55.56 15.53 -11.86
N LEU A 316 54.31 15.15 -12.15
CA LEU A 316 53.82 13.77 -12.15
C LEU A 316 53.83 13.19 -13.57
N ASP A 317 54.18 11.91 -13.68
CA ASP A 317 54.00 11.13 -14.92
C ASP A 317 52.50 10.86 -15.15
N SER A 318 51.93 11.48 -16.17
CA SER A 318 50.49 11.40 -16.48
C SER A 318 50.06 9.98 -16.85
N GLU A 319 50.87 9.24 -17.60
CA GLU A 319 50.53 7.90 -18.06
C GLU A 319 50.50 6.92 -16.89
N MET A 320 51.52 6.97 -16.03
CA MET A 320 51.61 6.10 -14.86
C MET A 320 50.57 6.45 -13.80
N PHE A 321 50.29 7.74 -13.60
CA PHE A 321 49.25 8.19 -12.65
C PHE A 321 47.84 7.78 -13.11
N ASN A 322 47.52 7.88 -14.40
CA ASN A 322 46.23 7.45 -14.94
C ASN A 322 46.03 5.92 -14.94
N LYS A 323 47.12 5.14 -14.95
CA LYS A 323 47.07 3.67 -14.84
C LYS A 323 46.87 3.18 -13.42
N PHE A 324 47.19 3.98 -12.41
CA PHE A 324 46.97 3.60 -11.02
C PHE A 324 45.47 3.52 -10.73
N LYS A 325 45.06 2.40 -10.11
CA LYS A 325 43.70 2.17 -9.65
C LYS A 325 43.69 1.86 -8.16
N ASP A 326 42.69 2.37 -7.46
CA ASP A 326 42.50 2.14 -6.03
C ASP A 326 41.73 0.82 -5.78
N LEU A 327 41.37 0.52 -4.52
CA LEU A 327 40.67 -0.71 -4.13
C LEU A 327 39.31 -0.89 -4.82
N ASP A 328 38.67 0.20 -5.26
CA ASP A 328 37.43 0.15 -6.04
C ASP A 328 37.65 -0.12 -7.54
N ASP A 329 38.89 -0.34 -7.98
CA ASP A 329 39.31 -0.50 -9.38
C ASP A 329 39.09 0.77 -10.23
N GLU A 330 39.02 1.94 -9.59
CA GLU A 330 38.83 3.26 -10.22
C GLU A 330 40.06 4.16 -10.04
N LYS A 331 40.15 5.24 -10.84
CA LYS A 331 41.28 6.18 -10.79
C LYS A 331 41.19 7.09 -9.56
N LEU A 332 42.33 7.63 -9.11
CA LEU A 332 42.38 8.65 -8.05
C LEU A 332 41.77 10.02 -8.47
N THR A 333 41.75 10.29 -9.77
CA THR A 333 41.25 11.55 -10.33
C THR A 333 39.74 11.72 -10.12
N PRO A 334 39.18 12.93 -10.22
CA PRO A 334 37.73 13.12 -10.09
C PRO A 334 36.93 12.47 -11.23
N VAL A 335 35.69 12.05 -10.94
CA VAL A 335 34.73 11.50 -11.93
C VAL A 335 34.35 12.54 -12.99
N ASP A 336 34.23 12.12 -14.27
CA ASP A 336 33.71 12.97 -15.35
C ASP A 336 32.17 13.02 -15.27
N THR A 337 31.67 13.97 -14.49
CA THR A 337 30.23 14.15 -14.23
C THR A 337 29.38 14.44 -15.48
N VAL A 338 30.01 14.79 -16.62
CA VAL A 338 29.30 14.99 -17.89
C VAL A 338 29.04 13.67 -18.59
N LYS A 339 30.02 12.77 -18.60
CA LYS A 339 29.89 11.44 -19.21
C LYS A 339 28.97 10.53 -18.40
N GLU A 340 28.99 10.67 -17.08
CA GLU A 340 28.25 9.83 -16.12
C GLU A 340 26.89 10.42 -15.73
N LYS A 341 26.36 11.36 -16.53
CA LYS A 341 25.15 12.12 -16.16
C LYS A 341 23.92 11.23 -15.98
N ASP A 342 23.77 10.21 -16.82
CA ASP A 342 22.62 9.31 -16.80
C ASP A 342 22.73 8.29 -15.63
N ASP A 343 23.91 7.72 -15.40
CA ASP A 343 24.16 6.79 -14.28
C ASP A 343 24.01 7.47 -12.90
N LEU A 344 24.39 8.75 -12.79
CA LEU A 344 24.17 9.58 -11.60
C LEU A 344 22.70 9.96 -11.36
N ALA A 345 21.85 9.87 -12.38
CA ALA A 345 20.41 10.14 -12.30
C ALA A 345 19.60 8.89 -11.91
N ASP A 346 19.94 7.72 -12.48
CA ASP A 346 19.21 6.46 -12.26
C ASP A 346 19.33 5.91 -10.83
N ALA A 347 20.40 6.26 -10.10
CA ALA A 347 20.62 5.86 -8.71
C ALA A 347 19.64 6.48 -7.69
N GLN A 348 18.74 7.37 -8.11
CA GLN A 348 17.79 8.06 -7.21
C GLN A 348 16.46 7.33 -6.99
N ASP A 349 16.03 6.51 -7.95
CA ASP A 349 14.68 5.91 -7.94
C ASP A 349 14.63 4.45 -7.47
N GLN A 350 15.79 3.87 -7.14
CA GLN A 350 15.88 2.46 -6.73
C GLN A 350 15.77 2.28 -5.21
N ASP A 351 15.16 1.17 -4.79
CA ASP A 351 15.06 0.79 -3.37
C ASP A 351 16.49 0.66 -2.79
N PRO A 352 16.83 1.41 -1.73
CA PRO A 352 18.15 1.34 -1.09
C PRO A 352 18.61 -0.09 -0.81
N ARG A 353 17.68 -0.98 -0.43
CA ARG A 353 17.98 -2.40 -0.16
C ARG A 353 18.48 -3.17 -1.37
N VAL A 354 17.92 -2.87 -2.54
CA VAL A 354 18.35 -3.46 -3.81
C VAL A 354 19.71 -2.88 -4.20
N VAL A 355 19.89 -1.56 -4.03
CA VAL A 355 21.15 -0.87 -4.34
C VAL A 355 22.31 -1.38 -3.48
N ALA A 356 22.12 -1.65 -2.19
CA ALA A 356 23.22 -2.14 -1.34
C ALA A 356 23.65 -3.58 -1.62
N ALA A 357 22.75 -4.41 -2.15
CA ALA A 357 23.07 -5.78 -2.57
C ALA A 357 23.56 -5.85 -4.02
N ALA A 358 23.35 -4.80 -4.81
CA ALA A 358 23.82 -4.72 -6.19
C ALA A 358 25.36 -4.58 -6.25
N PRO A 359 26.00 -5.12 -7.31
CA PRO A 359 27.37 -4.80 -7.65
C PRO A 359 27.59 -3.29 -7.72
N ILE A 360 28.77 -2.82 -7.32
CA ILE A 360 29.13 -1.40 -7.47
C ILE A 360 29.63 -1.18 -8.89
N GLU A 361 28.93 -0.29 -9.60
CA GLU A 361 29.30 0.20 -10.93
C GLU A 361 30.59 1.04 -10.85
N THR A 362 31.39 0.96 -11.90
CA THR A 362 32.62 1.75 -12.09
C THR A 362 32.30 3.00 -12.88
N PHE A 363 32.81 4.16 -12.45
CA PHE A 363 32.59 5.43 -13.13
C PHE A 363 33.76 5.76 -14.08
N THR A 364 33.50 6.59 -15.08
CA THR A 364 34.55 7.20 -15.90
C THR A 364 35.16 8.41 -15.20
N HIS A 365 36.48 8.44 -15.06
CA HIS A 365 37.21 9.52 -14.42
C HIS A 365 37.87 10.46 -15.43
N LEU A 366 38.11 11.71 -15.03
CA LEU A 366 38.92 12.67 -15.78
C LEU A 366 40.36 12.15 -15.92
N GLU A 367 40.97 12.35 -17.08
CA GLU A 367 42.41 12.13 -17.25
C GLU A 367 43.20 13.17 -16.45
N SER A 368 44.38 12.79 -15.97
CA SER A 368 45.28 13.66 -15.20
C SER A 368 45.57 14.99 -15.89
N THR A 369 45.64 15.04 -17.23
CA THR A 369 45.81 16.29 -18.00
C THR A 369 44.74 17.35 -17.71
N ASN A 370 43.55 16.95 -17.24
CA ASN A 370 42.44 17.85 -16.90
C ASN A 370 42.31 18.09 -15.38
N VAL A 371 43.30 17.72 -14.58
CA VAL A 371 43.25 17.75 -13.12
C VAL A 371 44.54 18.35 -12.54
N LEU A 372 44.39 19.36 -11.69
CA LEU A 372 45.51 19.93 -10.95
C LEU A 372 45.53 19.38 -9.52
N VAL A 373 46.69 18.91 -9.06
CA VAL A 373 46.83 18.27 -7.75
C VAL A 373 47.33 19.29 -6.74
N VAL A 374 46.58 19.47 -5.65
CA VAL A 374 46.84 20.46 -4.58
C VAL A 374 46.72 19.79 -3.20
N PRO A 375 47.17 20.46 -2.13
CA PRO A 375 46.94 19.99 -0.76
C PRO A 375 45.45 19.80 -0.46
N TYR A 376 45.12 18.72 0.25
CA TYR A 376 43.77 18.39 0.70
C TYR A 376 43.10 19.56 1.46
N GLU A 377 43.81 20.20 2.38
CA GLU A 377 43.28 21.31 3.20
C GLU A 377 42.82 22.49 2.33
N TYR A 378 43.59 22.83 1.29
CA TYR A 378 43.21 23.91 0.36
C TYR A 378 41.86 23.62 -0.32
N ILE A 379 41.63 22.37 -0.75
CA ILE A 379 40.35 21.99 -1.36
C ILE A 379 39.20 22.10 -0.35
N ARG A 380 39.43 21.73 0.90
CA ARG A 380 38.42 21.84 1.96
C ARG A 380 38.05 23.29 2.22
N ASP A 381 39.03 24.19 2.25
CA ASP A 381 38.82 25.63 2.48
C ASP A 381 38.00 26.31 1.37
N ILE A 382 38.19 25.90 0.12
CA ILE A 382 37.42 26.44 -1.03
C ILE A 382 36.07 25.73 -1.23
N GLY A 383 35.65 24.88 -0.29
CA GLY A 383 34.33 24.22 -0.31
C GLY A 383 34.27 22.97 -1.20
N GLY A 384 35.39 22.31 -1.47
CA GLY A 384 35.42 21.01 -2.13
C GLY A 384 34.85 19.89 -1.25
N VAL A 385 34.53 18.76 -1.87
CA VAL A 385 33.78 17.67 -1.22
C VAL A 385 34.73 16.54 -0.81
N LEU A 386 34.49 15.90 0.35
CA LEU A 386 35.22 14.69 0.75
C LEU A 386 34.83 13.55 -0.19
N ALA A 387 35.74 13.14 -1.07
CA ALA A 387 35.44 12.16 -2.11
C ALA A 387 35.60 10.73 -1.60
N SER A 388 36.74 10.45 -0.96
CA SER A 388 37.07 9.15 -0.40
C SER A 388 38.04 9.26 0.77
N VAL A 389 38.14 8.19 1.56
CA VAL A 389 39.10 8.07 2.67
C VAL A 389 39.77 6.71 2.58
N ALA A 390 41.09 6.70 2.38
CA ALA A 390 41.89 5.49 2.40
C ALA A 390 42.38 5.21 3.84
N ILE A 391 42.39 3.94 4.22
CA ILE A 391 42.79 3.48 5.55
C ILE A 391 43.72 2.29 5.36
N ALA A 392 44.94 2.35 5.89
CA ALA A 392 45.90 1.25 5.77
C ALA A 392 46.82 1.21 6.99
N ASN A 393 47.81 0.31 6.95
CA ASN A 393 48.84 0.18 7.99
C ASN A 393 48.24 -0.02 9.40
N PHE A 394 47.23 -0.90 9.50
CA PHE A 394 46.59 -1.23 10.77
C PHE A 394 47.60 -1.74 11.80
N ARG A 395 47.42 -1.36 13.05
CA ARG A 395 48.30 -1.62 14.19
C ARG A 395 47.52 -2.26 15.34
N ASP A 396 48.19 -3.12 16.11
CA ASP A 396 47.64 -3.70 17.34
C ASP A 396 47.81 -2.75 18.54
N GLU A 397 47.34 -3.17 19.72
CA GLU A 397 47.45 -2.39 20.97
C GLU A 397 48.91 -2.12 21.39
N SER A 398 49.86 -2.90 20.86
CA SER A 398 51.31 -2.73 21.08
C SER A 398 51.99 -1.90 20.00
N GLY A 399 51.23 -1.38 19.02
CA GLY A 399 51.73 -0.58 17.90
C GLY A 399 52.37 -1.39 16.77
N GLN A 400 52.29 -2.72 16.78
CA GLN A 400 52.84 -3.59 15.74
C GLN A 400 51.86 -3.76 14.57
N PRO A 401 52.33 -4.02 13.34
CA PRO A 401 51.46 -4.24 12.19
C PRO A 401 50.46 -5.39 12.42
N LYS A 402 49.17 -5.08 12.31
CA LYS A 402 48.07 -6.03 12.49
C LYS A 402 47.65 -6.62 11.14
N LEU A 403 48.11 -7.84 10.88
CA LEU A 403 47.78 -8.59 9.64
C LEU A 403 46.30 -8.92 9.49
N ASN A 404 45.56 -9.11 10.59
CA ASN A 404 44.13 -9.42 10.55
C ASN A 404 43.27 -8.26 11.07
N PHE A 405 43.08 -7.25 10.23
CA PHE A 405 42.31 -6.03 10.54
C PHE A 405 40.82 -6.11 10.17
N VAL A 406 40.41 -7.13 9.41
CA VAL A 406 39.01 -7.32 8.96
C VAL A 406 37.98 -7.32 10.11
N PRO A 407 38.23 -7.96 11.27
CA PRO A 407 37.28 -7.91 12.39
C PRO A 407 37.01 -6.49 12.89
N ASP A 408 38.02 -5.60 12.88
CA ASP A 408 37.86 -4.21 13.33
C ASP A 408 36.97 -3.42 12.35
N ILE A 409 37.11 -3.71 11.05
CA ILE A 409 36.25 -3.16 10.01
C ILE A 409 34.82 -3.67 10.17
N GLU A 410 34.63 -4.97 10.39
CA GLU A 410 33.29 -5.56 10.59
C GLU A 410 32.59 -4.97 11.82
N GLU A 411 33.33 -4.79 12.92
CA GLU A 411 32.83 -4.18 14.15
C GLU A 411 32.41 -2.72 13.94
N PHE A 412 33.17 -1.98 13.13
CA PHE A 412 32.84 -0.62 12.73
C PHE A 412 31.59 -0.59 11.82
N MET A 413 31.57 -1.40 10.76
CA MET A 413 30.47 -1.48 9.79
C MET A 413 29.15 -1.97 10.41
N ALA A 414 29.20 -2.69 11.53
CA ALA A 414 28.02 -3.06 12.31
C ALA A 414 27.33 -1.86 12.99
N ARG A 415 27.98 -0.69 13.04
CA ARG A 415 27.49 0.52 13.73
C ARG A 415 27.30 1.72 12.81
N VAL A 416 27.88 1.69 11.61
CA VAL A 416 27.79 2.78 10.63
C VAL A 416 27.17 2.33 9.32
N SER A 417 26.45 3.24 8.66
CA SER A 417 25.81 3.01 7.36
C SER A 417 26.70 3.57 6.24
N LEU A 418 27.81 2.92 5.94
CA LEU A 418 28.78 3.33 4.91
C LEU A 418 29.02 2.22 3.88
N THR A 419 29.71 2.56 2.79
CA THR A 419 30.29 1.61 1.84
C THR A 419 31.81 1.64 1.99
N MET A 420 32.42 0.46 2.16
CA MET A 420 33.85 0.31 2.36
C MET A 420 34.39 -0.83 1.49
N PHE A 421 35.41 -0.55 0.69
CA PHE A 421 36.14 -1.53 -0.10
C PHE A 421 37.33 -2.01 0.72
N VAL A 422 37.45 -3.31 0.94
CA VAL A 422 38.47 -3.88 1.82
C VAL A 422 39.37 -4.80 1.00
N GLY A 423 40.61 -4.38 0.82
CA GLY A 423 41.65 -5.17 0.16
C GLY A 423 42.38 -6.02 1.18
N LYS A 424 42.26 -7.35 1.06
CA LYS A 424 42.99 -8.29 1.91
C LYS A 424 43.52 -9.47 1.10
N ASP A 425 44.78 -9.84 1.33
CA ASP A 425 45.47 -10.91 0.62
C ASP A 425 45.39 -10.65 -0.90
N ASP A 426 44.76 -11.53 -1.68
CA ASP A 426 44.66 -11.46 -3.14
C ASP A 426 43.30 -10.95 -3.65
N GLY A 427 42.46 -10.35 -2.81
CA GLY A 427 41.13 -9.92 -3.25
C GLY A 427 40.55 -8.69 -2.54
N VAL A 428 39.60 -8.05 -3.20
CA VAL A 428 38.81 -6.96 -2.63
C VAL A 428 37.40 -7.43 -2.30
N THR A 429 36.94 -7.10 -1.09
CA THR A 429 35.55 -7.31 -0.66
C THR A 429 34.90 -5.98 -0.32
N VAL A 430 33.75 -5.71 -0.91
CA VAL A 430 32.93 -4.54 -0.60
C VAL A 430 32.00 -4.85 0.57
N TYR A 431 32.06 -4.00 1.58
CA TYR A 431 31.17 -3.99 2.72
C TYR A 431 30.15 -2.87 2.53
N SER A 432 28.88 -3.23 2.36
CA SER A 432 27.79 -2.27 2.17
C SER A 432 26.75 -2.46 3.27
N SER A 433 26.65 -1.48 4.19
CA SER A 433 25.76 -1.56 5.34
C SER A 433 24.37 -1.00 5.04
N ILE A 434 23.32 -1.73 5.44
CA ILE A 434 21.94 -1.24 5.43
C ILE A 434 21.28 -1.49 6.78
N GLY A 435 20.51 -0.50 7.21
CA GLY A 435 19.54 -0.67 8.30
C GLY A 435 18.52 -1.74 7.93
N SER A 436 18.69 -2.94 8.49
CA SER A 436 17.72 -4.02 8.36
C SER A 436 16.78 -3.97 9.56
N THR A 437 15.50 -3.72 9.28
CA THR A 437 14.45 -3.75 10.29
C THR A 437 13.88 -5.17 10.28
N SER A 438 14.13 -5.93 11.34
CA SER A 438 13.56 -7.27 11.50
C SER A 438 12.59 -7.31 12.68
N LEU A 439 11.47 -8.02 12.49
CA LEU A 439 10.55 -8.32 13.57
C LEU A 439 11.10 -9.50 14.37
N SER A 440 11.39 -9.27 15.65
CA SER A 440 11.76 -10.32 16.61
C SER A 440 10.57 -10.62 17.53
N GLY A 441 10.54 -11.83 18.12
CA GLY A 441 9.51 -12.23 19.07
C GLY A 441 8.25 -12.88 18.47
N LEU A 442 8.14 -13.02 17.14
CA LEU A 442 6.99 -13.70 16.50
C LEU A 442 6.79 -15.15 16.99
N GLY A 443 7.87 -15.88 17.28
CA GLY A 443 7.78 -17.23 17.85
C GLY A 443 7.06 -17.29 19.19
N ASN A 444 7.22 -16.25 20.03
CA ASN A 444 6.57 -16.16 21.34
C ASN A 444 5.08 -15.83 21.23
N LEU A 445 4.61 -15.37 20.06
CA LEU A 445 3.21 -14.99 19.84
C LEU A 445 2.31 -16.18 19.48
N PHE A 446 2.88 -17.33 19.11
CA PHE A 446 2.09 -18.47 18.66
C PHE A 446 1.06 -18.92 19.70
N ILE A 447 1.50 -19.11 20.95
CA ILE A 447 0.62 -19.56 22.05
C ILE A 447 -0.47 -18.52 22.38
N PRO A 448 -0.15 -17.22 22.62
CA PRO A 448 -1.18 -16.20 22.86
C PRO A 448 -2.19 -16.05 21.72
N ILE A 449 -1.74 -16.06 20.47
CA ILE A 449 -2.62 -15.94 19.29
C ILE A 449 -3.54 -17.16 19.20
N LEU A 450 -3.02 -18.37 19.44
CA LEU A 450 -3.84 -19.58 19.42
C LEU A 450 -4.91 -19.56 20.52
N ILE A 451 -4.54 -19.17 21.74
CA ILE A 451 -5.48 -19.03 22.86
C ILE A 451 -6.58 -18.02 22.51
N ALA A 452 -6.20 -16.87 21.97
CA ALA A 452 -7.15 -15.87 21.52
C ALA A 452 -8.10 -16.36 20.43
N ALA A 453 -7.56 -17.07 19.44
CA ALA A 453 -8.35 -17.63 18.35
C ALA A 453 -9.43 -18.57 18.89
N LEU A 454 -9.08 -19.42 19.86
CA LEU A 454 -10.01 -20.34 20.52
C LEU A 454 -11.04 -19.62 21.38
N ILE A 455 -10.64 -18.56 22.10
CA ILE A 455 -11.58 -17.75 22.90
C ILE A 455 -12.62 -17.07 22.01
N VAL A 456 -12.17 -16.43 20.92
CA VAL A 456 -13.05 -15.74 19.96
C VAL A 456 -13.98 -16.76 19.32
N LEU A 457 -13.44 -17.89 18.84
CA LEU A 457 -14.22 -18.97 18.25
C LEU A 457 -15.32 -19.45 19.22
N ASN A 458 -14.96 -19.78 20.46
CA ASN A 458 -15.90 -20.28 21.45
C ASN A 458 -16.98 -19.23 21.79
N THR A 459 -16.59 -17.97 21.96
CA THR A 459 -17.51 -16.88 22.28
C THR A 459 -18.50 -16.64 21.13
N MET A 460 -18.01 -16.61 19.88
CA MET A 460 -18.84 -16.40 18.71
C MET A 460 -19.76 -17.60 18.45
N MET A 461 -19.29 -18.83 18.64
CA MET A 461 -20.14 -20.03 18.58
C MET A 461 -21.27 -19.97 19.61
N GLY A 462 -20.96 -19.60 20.86
CA GLY A 462 -21.97 -19.40 21.90
C GLY A 462 -22.99 -18.32 21.53
N ALA A 463 -22.54 -17.21 20.92
CA ALA A 463 -23.42 -16.16 20.43
C ALA A 463 -24.36 -16.64 19.30
N VAL A 464 -23.86 -17.48 18.37
CA VAL A 464 -24.68 -18.07 17.29
C VAL A 464 -25.76 -18.99 17.84
N TYR A 465 -25.39 -19.94 18.71
CA TYR A 465 -26.35 -20.93 19.23
C TYR A 465 -27.46 -20.30 20.09
N GLU A 466 -27.12 -19.31 20.91
CA GLU A 466 -28.12 -18.63 21.73
C GLU A 466 -29.07 -17.73 20.91
N ARG A 467 -28.69 -17.40 19.66
CA ARG A 467 -29.47 -16.53 18.77
C ARG A 467 -30.16 -17.30 17.66
N PHE A 468 -30.26 -18.62 17.78
CA PHE A 468 -30.93 -19.46 16.79
C PHE A 468 -32.33 -18.94 16.44
N ARG A 469 -33.15 -18.61 17.45
CA ARG A 469 -34.51 -18.07 17.21
C ARG A 469 -34.50 -16.74 16.47
N GLU A 470 -33.53 -15.86 16.73
CA GLU A 470 -33.38 -14.59 16.00
C GLU A 470 -32.97 -14.84 14.54
N ILE A 471 -32.02 -15.76 14.32
CA ILE A 471 -31.57 -16.18 12.98
C ILE A 471 -32.74 -16.72 12.16
N SER A 472 -33.59 -17.55 12.76
CA SER A 472 -34.81 -18.06 12.11
C SER A 472 -35.80 -16.95 11.77
N ILE A 473 -35.99 -15.96 12.65
CA ILE A 473 -36.85 -14.80 12.38
C ILE A 473 -36.29 -13.98 11.20
N TYR A 474 -34.99 -13.70 11.19
CA TYR A 474 -34.33 -12.97 10.12
C TYR A 474 -34.44 -13.68 8.76
N SER A 475 -34.27 -14.99 8.75
CA SER A 475 -34.47 -15.82 7.55
C SER A 475 -35.92 -15.75 7.05
N SER A 476 -36.90 -15.88 7.95
CA SER A 476 -38.33 -15.76 7.60
C SER A 476 -38.72 -14.38 7.06
N VAL A 477 -38.01 -13.32 7.46
CA VAL A 477 -38.20 -11.95 6.94
C VAL A 477 -37.44 -11.72 5.62
N GLY A 478 -36.69 -12.71 5.13
CA GLY A 478 -36.05 -12.70 3.80
C GLY A 478 -34.56 -12.38 3.80
N LEU A 479 -33.87 -12.41 4.95
CA LEU A 479 -32.41 -12.29 4.96
C LEU A 479 -31.76 -13.57 4.42
N ALA A 480 -31.02 -13.43 3.31
CA ALA A 480 -30.23 -14.51 2.74
C ALA A 480 -29.16 -15.02 3.74
N PRO A 481 -28.75 -16.30 3.67
CA PRO A 481 -27.69 -16.87 4.51
C PRO A 481 -26.42 -16.02 4.56
N ASN A 482 -26.00 -15.46 3.41
CA ASN A 482 -24.82 -14.59 3.34
C ASN A 482 -24.99 -13.28 4.12
N HIS A 483 -26.20 -12.71 4.19
CA HIS A 483 -26.46 -11.52 5.01
C HIS A 483 -26.38 -11.85 6.50
N ILE A 484 -26.77 -13.05 6.89
CA ILE A 484 -26.67 -13.53 8.27
C ILE A 484 -25.21 -13.80 8.64
N ALA A 485 -24.40 -14.38 7.74
CA ALA A 485 -22.95 -14.46 7.94
C ALA A 485 -22.34 -13.05 8.12
N ALA A 486 -22.71 -12.10 7.26
CA ALA A 486 -22.21 -10.72 7.32
C ALA A 486 -22.55 -10.03 8.65
N LEU A 487 -23.70 -10.35 9.25
CA LEU A 487 -24.09 -9.86 10.57
C LEU A 487 -23.06 -10.27 11.66
N PHE A 488 -22.68 -11.55 11.70
CA PHE A 488 -21.71 -12.05 12.69
C PHE A 488 -20.28 -11.61 12.39
N LEU A 489 -19.91 -11.48 11.11
CA LEU A 489 -18.62 -10.90 10.71
C LEU A 489 -18.52 -9.41 11.07
N ALA A 490 -19.63 -8.67 11.01
CA ALA A 490 -19.68 -7.29 11.49
C ALA A 490 -19.45 -7.21 13.00
N GLU A 491 -20.04 -8.12 13.78
CA GLU A 491 -19.79 -8.21 15.24
C GLU A 491 -18.31 -8.48 15.53
N ALA A 492 -17.69 -9.41 14.80
CA ALA A 492 -16.25 -9.67 14.89
C ALA A 492 -15.41 -8.44 14.52
N GLY A 493 -15.79 -7.69 13.48
CA GLY A 493 -15.12 -6.46 13.09
C GLY A 493 -15.18 -5.36 14.15
N VAL A 494 -16.31 -5.24 14.87
CA VAL A 494 -16.42 -4.36 16.04
C VAL A 494 -15.44 -4.78 17.12
N PHE A 495 -15.43 -6.06 17.48
CA PHE A 495 -14.53 -6.60 18.50
C PHE A 495 -13.05 -6.45 18.13
N ALA A 496 -12.69 -6.72 16.87
CA ALA A 496 -11.34 -6.55 16.35
C ALA A 496 -10.87 -5.10 16.46
N THR A 497 -11.73 -4.15 16.06
CA THR A 497 -11.42 -2.72 16.09
C THR A 497 -11.33 -2.19 17.52
N LEU A 498 -12.27 -2.57 18.40
CA LEU A 498 -12.24 -2.18 19.81
C LEU A 498 -11.01 -2.72 20.52
N GLY A 499 -10.72 -4.02 20.38
CA GLY A 499 -9.55 -4.66 20.98
C GLY A 499 -8.25 -4.04 20.50
N ALA A 500 -8.14 -3.75 19.19
CA ALA A 500 -7.01 -3.10 18.56
C ALA A 500 -6.72 -1.71 19.16
N VAL A 501 -7.70 -0.79 19.12
CA VAL A 501 -7.49 0.59 19.63
C VAL A 501 -7.31 0.59 21.13
N MET A 502 -8.19 -0.07 21.88
CA MET A 502 -8.13 -0.05 23.34
C MET A 502 -6.86 -0.72 23.85
N GLY A 503 -6.46 -1.85 23.24
CA GLY A 503 -5.24 -2.55 23.63
C GLY A 503 -3.99 -1.73 23.37
N TYR A 504 -3.94 -1.03 22.24
CA TYR A 504 -2.87 -0.07 21.96
C TYR A 504 -2.85 1.09 22.96
N LEU A 505 -3.99 1.77 23.16
CA LEU A 505 -4.08 2.93 24.06
C LEU A 505 -3.75 2.57 25.50
N ILE A 506 -4.33 1.50 26.03
CA ILE A 506 -4.08 1.04 27.40
C ILE A 506 -2.62 0.60 27.54
N GLY A 507 -2.08 -0.10 26.55
CA GLY A 507 -0.68 -0.52 26.58
C GLY A 507 0.27 0.66 26.67
N GLN A 508 0.08 1.66 25.81
CA GLN A 508 0.91 2.85 25.80
C GLN A 508 0.75 3.68 27.08
N VAL A 509 -0.47 3.86 27.58
CA VAL A 509 -0.71 4.55 28.87
C VAL A 509 -0.01 3.83 30.01
N LEU A 510 -0.11 2.49 30.06
CA LEU A 510 0.54 1.70 31.09
C LEU A 510 2.08 1.82 31.01
N VAL A 511 2.65 1.77 29.81
CA VAL A 511 4.09 1.98 29.61
C VAL A 511 4.52 3.36 30.08
N LEU A 512 3.78 4.41 29.73
CA LEU A 512 4.08 5.78 30.15
C LEU A 512 4.08 5.91 31.68
N ILE A 513 3.11 5.30 32.34
CA ILE A 513 3.02 5.27 33.81
C ILE A 513 4.24 4.52 34.39
N LEU A 514 4.53 3.31 33.90
CA LEU A 514 5.65 2.50 34.39
C LEU A 514 7.01 3.17 34.17
N TYR A 515 7.16 3.89 33.06
CA TYR A 515 8.34 4.68 32.74
C TYR A 515 8.51 5.85 33.71
N ASN A 516 7.45 6.63 33.94
CA ASN A 516 7.50 7.78 34.84
C ASN A 516 7.75 7.38 36.31
N GLU A 517 7.24 6.23 36.74
CA GLU A 517 7.45 5.70 38.10
C GLU A 517 8.80 4.97 38.26
N GLY A 518 9.63 4.90 37.21
CA GLY A 518 10.94 4.24 37.25
C GLY A 518 10.89 2.71 37.47
N LEU A 519 9.70 2.10 37.35
CA LEU A 519 9.46 0.68 37.63
C LEU A 519 9.98 -0.26 36.54
N LEU A 520 10.44 0.29 35.41
CA LEU A 520 10.91 -0.50 34.26
C LEU A 520 12.33 -1.06 34.43
N GLY A 521 13.11 -0.60 35.42
CA GLY A 521 14.43 -1.20 35.73
C GLY A 521 15.40 -1.28 34.54
N GLY A 522 15.31 -0.34 33.59
CA GLY A 522 16.11 -0.35 32.35
C GLY A 522 15.50 -1.14 31.18
N LEU A 523 14.28 -1.68 31.31
CA LEU A 523 13.54 -2.25 30.19
C LEU A 523 13.06 -1.15 29.24
N GLU A 524 13.69 -1.06 28.07
CA GLU A 524 13.19 -0.26 26.95
C GLU A 524 12.11 -1.04 26.19
N LEU A 525 10.84 -0.71 26.44
CA LEU A 525 9.73 -1.28 25.68
C LEU A 525 9.68 -0.63 24.30
N ASN A 526 10.18 -1.35 23.29
CA ASN A 526 10.25 -0.89 21.91
C ASN A 526 8.87 -0.91 21.24
N TYR A 527 8.14 0.19 21.37
CA TYR A 527 6.94 0.49 20.61
C TYR A 527 7.29 1.27 19.34
N SER A 528 8.12 0.67 18.47
CA SER A 528 8.23 1.13 17.09
C SER A 528 6.83 1.17 16.46
N SER A 529 6.53 2.25 15.75
CA SER A 529 5.23 2.40 15.09
C SER A 529 4.91 1.25 14.13
N LEU A 530 5.94 0.60 13.56
CA LEU A 530 5.76 -0.50 12.64
C LEU A 530 5.47 -1.84 13.35
N SER A 531 6.08 -2.11 14.52
CA SER A 531 5.69 -3.28 15.35
C SER A 531 4.25 -3.12 15.82
N ALA A 532 3.88 -1.92 16.29
CA ALA A 532 2.53 -1.66 16.77
C ALA A 532 1.46 -1.90 15.68
N ILE A 533 1.69 -1.40 14.46
CA ILE A 533 0.81 -1.66 13.30
C ILE A 533 0.72 -3.17 13.04
N SER A 534 1.85 -3.86 12.91
CA SER A 534 1.88 -5.29 12.57
C SER A 534 1.20 -6.17 13.63
N ALA A 535 1.46 -5.93 14.92
CA ALA A 535 0.81 -6.62 16.03
C ALA A 535 -0.71 -6.40 16.01
N THR A 536 -1.14 -5.16 15.77
CA THR A 536 -2.56 -4.81 15.66
C THR A 536 -3.22 -5.55 14.49
N LEU A 537 -2.58 -5.58 13.32
CA LEU A 537 -3.08 -6.31 12.16
C LEU A 537 -3.14 -7.81 12.41
N ILE A 538 -2.15 -8.40 13.07
CA ILE A 538 -2.15 -9.82 13.45
C ILE A 538 -3.35 -10.12 14.34
N VAL A 539 -3.59 -9.32 15.38
CA VAL A 539 -4.73 -9.53 16.29
C VAL A 539 -6.06 -9.37 15.57
N MET A 540 -6.22 -8.33 14.74
CA MET A 540 -7.43 -8.15 13.94
C MET A 540 -7.67 -9.35 13.01
N ALA A 541 -6.61 -9.82 12.33
CA ALA A 541 -6.68 -11.00 11.46
C ALA A 541 -7.08 -12.25 12.26
N THR A 542 -6.52 -12.46 13.45
CA THR A 542 -6.92 -13.56 14.35
C THR A 542 -8.40 -13.50 14.68
N VAL A 543 -8.93 -12.34 15.09
CA VAL A 543 -10.35 -12.18 15.42
C VAL A 543 -11.25 -12.47 14.22
N PHE A 544 -10.92 -11.92 13.05
CA PHE A 544 -11.69 -12.14 11.83
C PHE A 544 -11.66 -13.61 11.38
N LEU A 545 -10.48 -14.23 11.33
CA LEU A 545 -10.31 -15.63 10.93
C LEU A 545 -11.06 -16.58 11.87
N SER A 546 -11.02 -16.33 13.18
CA SER A 546 -11.76 -17.11 14.17
C SER A 546 -13.28 -16.95 14.08
N ALA A 547 -13.77 -15.85 13.53
CA ALA A 547 -15.20 -15.60 13.33
C ALA A 547 -15.76 -16.19 12.01
N LEU A 548 -14.91 -16.60 11.07
CA LEU A 548 -15.35 -17.17 9.78
C LEU A 548 -16.18 -18.45 9.96
N TYR A 549 -15.73 -19.38 10.80
CA TYR A 549 -16.44 -20.64 11.04
C TYR A 549 -17.81 -20.42 11.73
N PRO A 550 -17.90 -19.67 12.85
CA PRO A 550 -19.19 -19.32 13.46
C PRO A 550 -20.15 -18.60 12.49
N ALA A 551 -19.64 -17.65 11.69
CA ALA A 551 -20.47 -16.92 10.72
C ALA A 551 -21.03 -17.87 9.64
N LYS A 552 -20.20 -18.79 9.14
CA LYS A 552 -20.67 -19.84 8.21
C LYS A 552 -21.73 -20.72 8.86
N LYS A 553 -21.50 -21.16 10.10
CA LYS A 553 -22.47 -21.99 10.84
C LYS A 553 -23.81 -21.27 11.02
N ALA A 554 -23.79 -19.97 11.32
CA ALA A 554 -25.00 -19.16 11.44
C ALA A 554 -25.77 -19.05 10.12
N ALA A 555 -25.06 -18.91 8.99
CA ALA A 555 -25.66 -18.90 7.66
C ALA A 555 -26.32 -20.23 7.32
N ASP A 556 -25.66 -21.36 7.63
CA ASP A 556 -26.20 -22.70 7.39
C ASP A 556 -27.47 -22.95 8.23
N MET A 557 -27.54 -22.42 9.45
CA MET A 557 -28.73 -22.49 10.33
C MET A 557 -29.89 -21.63 9.83
N ALA A 558 -29.63 -20.66 8.95
CA ALA A 558 -30.64 -19.77 8.41
C ALA A 558 -31.32 -20.32 7.15
N VAL A 559 -30.77 -21.36 6.53
CA VAL A 559 -31.44 -22.04 5.42
C VAL A 559 -32.67 -22.72 6.03
N PRO A 560 -33.91 -22.28 5.71
CA PRO A 560 -35.09 -23.02 6.14
C PRO A 560 -34.92 -24.44 5.65
N ASP A 561 -35.18 -25.39 6.53
CA ASP A 561 -35.12 -26.82 6.25
C ASP A 561 -35.68 -27.09 4.84
N VAL A 562 -34.83 -27.69 4.00
CA VAL A 562 -35.07 -27.95 2.58
C VAL A 562 -36.09 -29.08 2.46
N THR A 563 -37.29 -28.88 3.00
CA THR A 563 -38.36 -29.88 3.07
C THR A 563 -39.69 -29.29 2.61
N ARG A 564 -39.67 -28.66 1.42
CA ARG A 564 -40.73 -28.78 0.40
C ARG A 564 -40.21 -28.24 -0.94
N LYS A 565 -39.36 -29.02 -1.62
CA LYS A 565 -39.29 -28.90 -3.09
C LYS A 565 -40.73 -29.09 -3.58
N TRP A 566 -41.27 -28.11 -4.27
CA TRP A 566 -42.57 -28.28 -4.92
C TRP A 566 -42.42 -29.33 -6.01
N GLU A 567 -43.08 -30.47 -5.84
CA GLU A 567 -43.20 -31.50 -6.86
C GLU A 567 -44.54 -31.28 -7.55
N PHE A 568 -44.47 -30.81 -8.80
CA PHE A 568 -45.64 -30.77 -9.67
C PHE A 568 -45.95 -32.19 -10.16
N PRO A 569 -47.23 -32.52 -10.38
CA PRO A 569 -47.60 -33.80 -10.97
C PRO A 569 -46.96 -33.95 -12.35
N ASP A 570 -46.80 -35.19 -12.82
CA ASP A 570 -46.33 -35.44 -14.18
C ASP A 570 -47.39 -34.98 -15.21
N PRO A 571 -46.98 -34.39 -16.34
CA PRO A 571 -47.91 -33.97 -17.39
C PRO A 571 -48.56 -35.18 -18.08
N ASP A 572 -49.81 -35.01 -18.53
CA ASP A 572 -50.53 -35.99 -19.36
C ASP A 572 -50.26 -35.71 -20.84
N GLY A 573 -49.24 -36.36 -21.38
CA GLY A 573 -48.75 -36.13 -22.75
C GLY A 573 -48.29 -34.68 -22.93
N ASP A 574 -49.04 -33.93 -23.74
CA ASP A 574 -48.75 -32.53 -24.08
C ASP A 574 -49.47 -31.52 -23.19
N ARG A 575 -50.30 -32.00 -22.26
CA ARG A 575 -51.12 -31.16 -21.40
C ARG A 575 -50.70 -31.30 -19.94
N TRP A 576 -50.39 -30.17 -19.31
CA TRP A 576 -50.01 -30.11 -17.90
C TRP A 576 -51.01 -29.25 -17.13
N VAL A 577 -51.75 -29.87 -16.22
CA VAL A 577 -52.75 -29.18 -15.38
C VAL A 577 -52.40 -29.41 -13.93
N PHE A 578 -52.30 -28.34 -13.15
CA PHE A 578 -52.08 -28.43 -11.71
C PHE A 578 -52.52 -27.16 -10.98
N ASP A 579 -52.87 -27.31 -9.71
CA ASP A 579 -53.10 -26.19 -8.81
C ASP A 579 -51.75 -25.52 -8.49
N PHE A 580 -51.64 -24.24 -8.82
CA PHE A 580 -50.53 -23.41 -8.40
C PHE A 580 -50.68 -23.11 -6.90
N PRO A 581 -49.69 -23.42 -6.04
CA PRO A 581 -49.79 -23.24 -4.59
C PRO A 581 -49.68 -21.77 -4.15
N PHE A 582 -50.64 -20.98 -4.61
CA PHE A 582 -50.84 -19.58 -4.30
C PHE A 582 -52.34 -19.32 -4.26
N THR A 583 -52.79 -18.63 -3.22
CA THR A 583 -54.19 -18.24 -3.05
C THR A 583 -54.28 -16.74 -2.88
N VAL A 584 -55.40 -16.17 -3.32
CA VAL A 584 -55.58 -14.71 -3.40
C VAL A 584 -56.96 -14.36 -2.91
N GLY A 585 -57.06 -13.32 -2.08
CA GLY A 585 -58.37 -12.82 -1.65
C GLY A 585 -59.11 -12.16 -2.82
N GLY A 586 -60.43 -12.31 -2.88
CA GLY A 586 -61.24 -11.79 -3.99
C GLY A 586 -61.18 -10.27 -4.15
N ALA A 587 -60.83 -9.52 -3.10
CA ALA A 587 -60.59 -8.08 -3.22
C ALA A 587 -59.30 -7.73 -4.02
N GLU A 588 -58.33 -8.64 -4.05
CA GLU A 588 -57.03 -8.42 -4.72
C GLU A 588 -56.89 -9.13 -6.06
N VAL A 589 -57.70 -10.16 -6.34
CA VAL A 589 -57.53 -11.04 -7.51
C VAL A 589 -57.56 -10.29 -8.83
N LEU A 590 -58.48 -9.32 -8.99
CA LEU A 590 -58.60 -8.52 -10.20
C LEU A 590 -57.37 -7.65 -10.45
N GLY A 591 -56.88 -6.95 -9.41
CA GLY A 591 -55.68 -6.13 -9.52
C GLY A 591 -54.44 -6.97 -9.78
N MET A 592 -54.34 -8.14 -9.16
CA MET A 592 -53.22 -9.04 -9.38
C MET A 592 -53.20 -9.59 -10.81
N TYR A 593 -54.35 -10.00 -11.35
CA TYR A 593 -54.42 -10.52 -12.72
C TYR A 593 -54.14 -9.40 -13.75
N SER A 594 -54.63 -8.17 -13.52
CA SER A 594 -54.26 -7.01 -14.35
C SER A 594 -52.75 -6.71 -14.31
N TYR A 595 -52.13 -6.79 -13.13
CA TYR A 595 -50.69 -6.66 -12.98
C TYR A 595 -49.93 -7.77 -13.74
N LEU A 596 -50.36 -9.03 -13.59
CA LEU A 596 -49.72 -10.15 -14.27
C LEU A 596 -49.82 -10.03 -15.80
N THR A 597 -50.97 -9.60 -16.32
CA THR A 597 -51.15 -9.32 -17.75
C THR A 597 -50.10 -8.32 -18.26
N ARG A 598 -49.96 -7.16 -17.59
CA ARG A 598 -48.94 -6.16 -17.95
C ARG A 598 -47.51 -6.68 -17.84
N VAL A 599 -47.25 -7.53 -16.84
CA VAL A 599 -45.95 -8.18 -16.71
C VAL A 599 -45.71 -9.10 -17.90
N PHE A 600 -46.66 -9.94 -18.31
CA PHE A 600 -46.48 -10.82 -19.46
C PHE A 600 -46.37 -10.05 -20.78
N GLU A 601 -47.13 -8.97 -20.97
CA GLU A 601 -46.99 -8.07 -22.13
C GLU A 601 -45.57 -7.47 -22.21
N SER A 602 -44.94 -7.17 -21.07
CA SER A 602 -43.55 -6.68 -21.05
C SER A 602 -42.50 -7.72 -21.50
N TYR A 603 -42.88 -9.00 -21.60
CA TYR A 603 -42.05 -10.08 -22.16
C TYR A 603 -42.25 -10.28 -23.68
N GLY A 604 -42.83 -9.30 -24.39
CA GLY A 604 -43.05 -9.33 -25.84
C GLY A 604 -41.81 -9.41 -26.74
N GLU A 605 -42.03 -9.36 -28.07
CA GLU A 605 -40.98 -9.42 -29.09
C GLU A 605 -39.93 -8.31 -28.91
N GLY A 606 -38.70 -8.70 -28.54
CA GLY A 606 -37.59 -7.79 -28.24
C GLY A 606 -37.08 -7.86 -26.80
N SER A 607 -37.76 -8.58 -25.91
CA SER A 607 -37.28 -8.81 -24.55
C SER A 607 -36.17 -9.89 -24.52
N VAL A 608 -35.06 -9.59 -23.83
CA VAL A 608 -34.01 -10.57 -23.53
C VAL A 608 -34.27 -11.10 -22.12
N GLY A 609 -34.87 -12.28 -22.00
CA GLY A 609 -35.28 -12.85 -20.72
C GLY A 609 -35.43 -14.37 -20.72
N ASP A 610 -35.92 -14.90 -19.59
CA ASP A 610 -36.11 -16.34 -19.34
C ASP A 610 -37.18 -16.98 -20.26
N PHE A 611 -38.09 -16.18 -20.82
CA PHE A 611 -39.06 -16.55 -21.85
C PHE A 611 -39.55 -15.31 -22.61
N VAL A 612 -40.10 -15.51 -23.81
CA VAL A 612 -40.87 -14.52 -24.58
C VAL A 612 -42.35 -14.89 -24.49
N ALA A 613 -43.22 -13.90 -24.31
CA ALA A 613 -44.67 -14.08 -24.31
C ALA A 613 -45.33 -13.26 -25.41
N ASP A 614 -46.34 -13.85 -26.06
CA ASP A 614 -47.14 -13.21 -27.09
C ASP A 614 -48.61 -13.63 -26.94
N HIS A 615 -49.52 -12.92 -27.62
CA HIS A 615 -50.97 -13.16 -27.58
C HIS A 615 -51.55 -13.17 -26.15
N VAL A 616 -51.05 -12.28 -25.28
CA VAL A 616 -51.54 -12.18 -23.90
C VAL A 616 -52.96 -11.62 -23.90
N LYS A 617 -53.92 -12.37 -23.37
CA LYS A 617 -55.33 -11.98 -23.30
C LYS A 617 -55.87 -12.13 -21.89
N PHE A 618 -56.46 -11.06 -21.36
CA PHE A 618 -57.12 -11.05 -20.06
C PHE A 618 -58.64 -10.99 -20.24
N TRP A 619 -59.37 -11.91 -19.60
CA TRP A 619 -60.83 -11.97 -19.67
C TRP A 619 -61.43 -12.60 -18.41
N SER A 620 -62.74 -12.47 -18.24
CA SER A 620 -63.49 -13.05 -17.11
C SER A 620 -64.71 -13.82 -17.58
N GLU A 621 -65.08 -14.86 -16.85
CA GLU A 621 -66.33 -15.62 -17.03
C GLU A 621 -67.02 -15.82 -15.69
N ASP A 622 -68.33 -16.08 -15.74
CA ASP A 622 -69.11 -16.41 -14.55
C ASP A 622 -68.93 -17.89 -14.21
N HIS A 623 -68.48 -18.17 -12.98
CA HIS A 623 -68.28 -19.51 -12.45
C HIS A 623 -69.10 -19.67 -11.18
N GLU A 624 -70.24 -20.36 -11.29
CA GLU A 624 -71.16 -20.63 -10.17
C GLU A 624 -71.65 -19.36 -9.44
N GLY A 625 -71.75 -18.22 -10.15
CA GLY A 625 -72.23 -16.94 -9.60
C GLY A 625 -71.12 -16.02 -9.08
N GLU A 626 -69.85 -16.43 -9.17
CA GLU A 626 -68.67 -15.61 -8.86
C GLU A 626 -67.76 -15.46 -10.10
N PRO A 627 -67.10 -14.29 -10.30
CA PRO A 627 -66.30 -14.04 -11.49
C PRO A 627 -64.98 -14.80 -11.47
N GLN A 628 -64.78 -15.76 -12.37
CA GLN A 628 -63.49 -16.38 -12.66
C GLN A 628 -62.68 -15.47 -13.59
N TYR A 629 -61.39 -15.28 -13.28
CA TYR A 629 -60.47 -14.45 -14.07
C TYR A 629 -59.44 -15.33 -14.78
N ASN A 630 -59.23 -15.09 -16.07
CA ASN A 630 -58.39 -15.92 -16.93
C ASN A 630 -57.34 -15.07 -17.66
N ILE A 631 -56.11 -15.57 -17.75
CA ILE A 631 -55.05 -15.05 -18.63
C ILE A 631 -54.62 -16.17 -19.56
N ASP A 632 -54.72 -15.94 -20.87
CA ASP A 632 -54.18 -16.81 -21.90
C ASP A 632 -52.95 -16.14 -22.51
N LEU A 633 -51.89 -16.92 -22.79
CA LEU A 633 -50.70 -16.43 -23.49
C LEU A 633 -49.97 -17.58 -24.20
N THR A 634 -49.21 -17.25 -25.25
CA THR A 634 -48.24 -18.16 -25.87
C THR A 634 -46.85 -17.81 -25.37
N ALA A 635 -46.11 -18.78 -24.86
CA ALA A 635 -44.76 -18.59 -24.34
C ALA A 635 -43.72 -19.44 -25.08
N TRP A 636 -42.59 -18.81 -25.43
CA TRP A 636 -41.38 -19.48 -25.91
C TRP A 636 -40.33 -19.47 -24.81
N LEU A 637 -39.83 -20.64 -24.44
CA LEU A 637 -38.95 -20.78 -23.27
C LEU A 637 -37.47 -20.75 -23.69
N ALA A 638 -36.65 -20.04 -22.91
CA ALA A 638 -35.21 -20.08 -23.08
C ALA A 638 -34.61 -21.40 -22.53
N PRO A 639 -33.54 -21.95 -23.15
CA PRO A 639 -32.84 -21.42 -24.32
C PRO A 639 -33.61 -21.71 -25.63
N TYR A 640 -33.68 -20.70 -26.50
CA TYR A 640 -34.57 -20.69 -27.68
C TYR A 640 -34.14 -21.65 -28.79
N ASP A 641 -32.91 -22.15 -28.75
CA ASP A 641 -32.36 -23.16 -29.66
C ASP A 641 -33.09 -24.50 -29.58
N LEU A 642 -33.71 -24.80 -28.44
CA LEU A 642 -34.53 -26.00 -28.25
C LEU A 642 -35.93 -25.88 -28.86
N GLY A 643 -36.32 -24.69 -29.34
CA GLY A 643 -37.57 -24.48 -30.06
C GLY A 643 -38.83 -24.84 -29.26
N ILE A 644 -38.80 -24.69 -27.93
CA ILE A 644 -39.91 -25.06 -27.05
C ILE A 644 -40.91 -23.90 -26.96
N SER A 645 -42.14 -24.16 -27.40
CA SER A 645 -43.25 -23.23 -27.29
C SER A 645 -44.46 -23.90 -26.64
N GLN A 646 -45.26 -23.12 -25.92
CA GLN A 646 -46.40 -23.60 -25.16
C GLN A 646 -47.49 -22.54 -25.06
N GLU A 647 -48.73 -22.99 -25.00
CA GLU A 647 -49.88 -22.18 -24.61
C GLU A 647 -50.07 -22.31 -23.09
N VAL A 648 -50.22 -21.19 -22.40
CA VAL A 648 -50.39 -21.14 -20.94
C VAL A 648 -51.70 -20.43 -20.62
N GLN A 649 -52.53 -21.09 -19.82
CA GLN A 649 -53.74 -20.51 -19.24
C GLN A 649 -53.58 -20.45 -17.73
N LEU A 650 -53.79 -19.28 -17.15
CA LEU A 650 -53.83 -19.05 -15.72
C LEU A 650 -55.27 -18.75 -15.30
N LYS A 651 -55.88 -19.63 -14.53
CA LYS A 651 -57.30 -19.51 -14.12
C LYS A 651 -57.39 -19.22 -12.63
N ALA A 652 -57.92 -18.07 -12.26
CA ALA A 652 -58.28 -17.76 -10.88
C ALA A 652 -59.72 -18.19 -10.66
N ILE A 653 -59.90 -19.34 -10.03
CA ILE A 653 -61.20 -19.97 -9.80
C ILE A 653 -61.64 -19.65 -8.36
N PRO A 654 -62.85 -19.11 -8.16
CA PRO A 654 -63.39 -18.89 -6.82
C PRO A 654 -63.58 -20.22 -6.09
N THR A 655 -63.18 -20.30 -4.82
CA THR A 655 -63.33 -21.54 -4.03
C THR A 655 -64.67 -21.63 -3.30
N GLY A 656 -65.52 -20.60 -3.37
CA GLY A 656 -66.80 -20.49 -2.63
C GLY A 656 -66.64 -20.29 -1.11
N GLU A 657 -65.49 -20.64 -0.54
CA GLU A 657 -65.15 -20.43 0.87
C GLU A 657 -64.28 -19.18 1.07
N HIS A 658 -64.65 -18.34 2.05
CA HIS A 658 -63.85 -17.22 2.56
C HIS A 658 -63.43 -16.14 1.52
N ASN A 659 -64.10 -16.05 0.37
CA ASN A 659 -63.77 -15.13 -0.73
C ASN A 659 -62.30 -15.26 -1.17
N ILE A 660 -61.85 -16.50 -1.39
CA ILE A 660 -60.51 -16.85 -1.83
C ILE A 660 -60.58 -17.45 -3.24
N TYR A 661 -59.57 -17.15 -4.05
CA TYR A 661 -59.38 -17.70 -5.38
C TYR A 661 -58.20 -18.67 -5.34
N LYS A 662 -58.42 -19.88 -5.88
CA LYS A 662 -57.36 -20.83 -6.22
C LYS A 662 -56.85 -20.52 -7.63
N ILE A 663 -55.58 -20.81 -7.88
CA ILE A 663 -54.97 -20.57 -9.19
C ILE A 663 -54.68 -21.93 -9.82
N GLU A 664 -55.37 -22.23 -10.91
CA GLU A 664 -55.09 -23.40 -11.74
C GLU A 664 -54.24 -22.97 -12.94
N VAL A 665 -53.18 -23.72 -13.21
CA VAL A 665 -52.29 -23.48 -14.36
C VAL A 665 -52.47 -24.63 -15.34
N VAL A 666 -52.79 -24.27 -16.58
CA VAL A 666 -52.90 -25.20 -17.71
C VAL A 666 -51.82 -24.84 -18.72
N ILE A 667 -50.94 -25.79 -19.04
CA ILE A 667 -49.89 -25.60 -20.04
C ILE A 667 -50.06 -26.67 -21.11
N ASN A 668 -50.24 -26.25 -22.36
CA ASN A 668 -50.27 -27.13 -23.52
C ASN A 668 -48.98 -26.94 -24.34
N ARG A 669 -48.21 -28.01 -24.54
CA ARG A 669 -47.02 -28.00 -25.38
C ARG A 669 -47.41 -27.83 -26.85
N LEU A 670 -46.81 -26.86 -27.54
CA LEU A 670 -47.00 -26.64 -28.98
C LEU A 670 -45.81 -27.22 -29.78
N SER A 671 -44.58 -27.07 -29.26
CA SER A 671 -43.35 -27.56 -29.90
C SER A 671 -42.26 -27.94 -28.89
N GLY A 672 -41.24 -28.69 -29.34
CA GLY A 672 -40.12 -29.18 -28.50
C GLY A 672 -40.37 -30.57 -27.88
N ASP A 673 -39.34 -31.28 -27.42
CA ASP A 673 -39.52 -32.62 -26.85
C ASP A 673 -40.07 -32.58 -25.41
N VAL A 674 -40.85 -33.59 -25.00
CA VAL A 674 -41.55 -33.63 -23.69
C VAL A 674 -40.58 -33.58 -22.51
N ALA A 675 -39.40 -34.22 -22.62
CA ALA A 675 -38.43 -34.27 -21.52
C ALA A 675 -37.76 -32.90 -21.30
N SER A 676 -37.34 -32.23 -22.37
CA SER A 676 -36.79 -30.87 -22.32
C SER A 676 -37.85 -29.85 -21.89
N TRP A 677 -39.07 -29.96 -22.42
CA TRP A 677 -40.21 -29.10 -22.06
C TRP A 677 -40.52 -29.17 -20.57
N LYS A 678 -40.60 -30.38 -20.00
CA LYS A 678 -40.81 -30.58 -18.56
C LYS A 678 -39.67 -30.00 -17.71
N ARG A 679 -38.42 -30.17 -18.15
CA ARG A 679 -37.25 -29.65 -17.44
C ARG A 679 -37.20 -28.12 -17.43
N ILE A 680 -37.45 -27.49 -18.57
CA ILE A 680 -37.33 -26.03 -18.76
C ILE A 680 -38.51 -25.29 -18.13
N ASN A 681 -39.70 -25.89 -18.11
CA ASN A 681 -40.84 -25.31 -17.41
C ASN A 681 -40.61 -25.06 -15.92
N ARG A 682 -39.68 -25.77 -15.26
CA ARG A 682 -39.29 -25.41 -13.89
C ARG A 682 -38.77 -23.98 -13.78
N GLY A 683 -38.03 -23.50 -14.78
CA GLY A 683 -37.57 -22.12 -14.87
C GLY A 683 -38.75 -21.16 -15.01
N PHE A 684 -39.63 -21.41 -15.98
CA PHE A 684 -40.85 -20.63 -16.21
C PHE A 684 -41.73 -20.53 -14.96
N LEU A 685 -42.03 -21.65 -14.30
CA LEU A 685 -42.85 -21.69 -13.08
C LEU A 685 -42.20 -20.98 -11.90
N ASN A 686 -40.88 -20.98 -11.80
CA ASN A 686 -40.15 -20.18 -10.81
C ASN A 686 -40.29 -18.67 -11.07
N VAL A 687 -40.24 -18.25 -12.34
CA VAL A 687 -40.48 -16.84 -12.71
C VAL A 687 -41.92 -16.46 -12.39
N LEU A 688 -42.89 -17.28 -12.79
CA LEU A 688 -44.31 -17.09 -12.48
C LEU A 688 -44.52 -16.91 -10.97
N ARG A 689 -43.96 -17.81 -10.15
CA ARG A 689 -44.01 -17.74 -8.68
C ARG A 689 -43.43 -16.43 -8.15
N LYS A 690 -42.28 -16.01 -8.70
CA LYS A 690 -41.64 -14.75 -8.30
C LYS A 690 -42.58 -13.57 -8.55
N ARG A 691 -43.32 -13.54 -9.66
CA ARG A 691 -44.29 -12.47 -9.97
C ARG A 691 -45.47 -12.45 -9.00
N PHE A 692 -46.01 -13.63 -8.66
CA PHE A 692 -47.03 -13.75 -7.59
C PHE A 692 -46.53 -13.27 -6.22
N LEU A 693 -45.28 -13.54 -5.86
CA LEU A 693 -44.70 -13.07 -4.61
C LEU A 693 -44.45 -11.56 -4.60
N VAL A 694 -44.03 -10.98 -5.73
CA VAL A 694 -43.86 -9.53 -5.87
C VAL A 694 -45.18 -8.79 -5.66
N TRP A 695 -46.32 -9.33 -6.11
CA TRP A 695 -47.62 -8.72 -5.83
C TRP A 695 -47.87 -8.46 -4.33
N ARG A 696 -47.38 -9.33 -3.45
CA ARG A 696 -47.52 -9.15 -1.99
C ARG A 696 -46.74 -7.96 -1.44
N THR A 697 -45.71 -7.49 -2.14
CA THR A 697 -44.87 -6.36 -1.71
C THR A 697 -45.30 -5.04 -2.34
N ILE A 698 -46.27 -5.04 -3.26
CA ILE A 698 -46.79 -3.84 -3.90
C ILE A 698 -47.62 -3.03 -2.88
N PRO A 699 -47.37 -1.71 -2.74
CA PRO A 699 -48.16 -0.82 -1.89
C PRO A 699 -49.67 -0.83 -2.21
N GLY A 700 -50.51 -0.65 -1.19
CA GLY A 700 -51.97 -0.81 -1.32
C GLY A 700 -52.65 0.17 -2.29
N ASP A 701 -52.13 1.39 -2.41
CA ASP A 701 -52.55 2.40 -3.38
C ASP A 701 -52.30 1.96 -4.83
N MET A 702 -51.16 1.34 -5.09
CA MET A 702 -50.85 0.77 -6.40
C MET A 702 -51.70 -0.46 -6.72
N LYS A 703 -51.96 -1.33 -5.74
CA LYS A 703 -52.86 -2.47 -5.93
C LYS A 703 -54.27 -2.03 -6.35
N PHE A 704 -54.74 -0.92 -5.78
CA PHE A 704 -56.02 -0.32 -6.15
C PHE A 704 -56.02 0.16 -7.61
N ASN A 705 -54.96 0.84 -8.07
CA ASN A 705 -54.84 1.29 -9.46
C ASN A 705 -54.87 0.12 -10.45
N TYR A 706 -54.18 -0.99 -10.17
CA TYR A 706 -54.25 -2.18 -11.01
C TYR A 706 -55.65 -2.81 -11.01
N ALA A 707 -56.38 -2.76 -9.90
CA ALA A 707 -57.75 -3.27 -9.85
C ALA A 707 -58.71 -2.41 -10.70
N GLU A 708 -58.56 -1.08 -10.65
CA GLU A 708 -59.31 -0.15 -11.52
C GLU A 708 -58.97 -0.35 -13.01
N ASP A 709 -57.69 -0.51 -13.34
CA ASP A 709 -57.25 -0.81 -14.70
C ASP A 709 -57.84 -2.15 -15.19
N GLY A 710 -57.86 -3.18 -14.35
CA GLY A 710 -58.52 -4.45 -14.64
C GLY A 710 -60.03 -4.31 -14.92
N ARG A 711 -60.75 -3.48 -14.14
CA ARG A 711 -62.18 -3.20 -14.39
C ARG A 711 -62.41 -2.54 -15.75
N ARG A 712 -61.54 -1.61 -16.14
CA ARG A 712 -61.63 -0.91 -17.43
C ARG A 712 -61.38 -1.84 -18.62
N VAL A 713 -60.43 -2.76 -18.50
CA VAL A 713 -60.16 -3.78 -19.52
C VAL A 713 -61.36 -4.73 -19.69
N LEU A 714 -61.96 -5.18 -18.59
CA LEU A 714 -63.10 -6.12 -18.63
C LEU A 714 -64.44 -5.46 -19.03
N SER A 715 -64.62 -4.15 -18.78
CA SER A 715 -65.82 -3.40 -19.19
C SER A 715 -65.77 -2.91 -20.65
N GLY A 716 -64.67 -3.13 -21.37
CA GLY A 716 -64.52 -2.76 -22.78
C GLY A 716 -64.27 -1.27 -23.04
N GLU A 717 -63.98 -0.46 -22.01
CA GLU A 717 -63.66 0.97 -22.16
C GLU A 717 -62.25 1.21 -22.73
N VAL A 718 -61.40 0.18 -22.76
CA VAL A 718 -60.07 0.24 -23.36
C VAL A 718 -60.04 -0.69 -24.56
N ALA A 719 -60.25 -0.14 -25.76
CA ALA A 719 -59.84 -0.80 -26.98
C ALA A 719 -58.34 -1.09 -26.89
N ALA A 720 -57.96 -2.33 -27.22
CA ALA A 720 -56.59 -2.83 -27.26
C ALA A 720 -55.61 -1.74 -27.73
N ILE A 721 -54.66 -1.39 -26.87
CA ILE A 721 -53.45 -0.71 -27.30
C ILE A 721 -52.65 -1.78 -28.03
N ALA A 722 -52.86 -1.86 -29.35
CA ALA A 722 -52.04 -2.64 -30.27
C ALA A 722 -50.65 -2.01 -30.42
#